data_AF-E3Q2B1-F1
#
_entry.id   AF-E3Q2B1-F1
#
_cell.length_a   1.000
_cell.length_b   1.000
_cell.length_c   1.000
_cell.angle_alpha   90.00
_cell.angle_beta   90.00
_cell.angle_gamma   90.00
#
_symmetry.space_group_name_H-M   'P 1'
#
loop_
_entity.id
_entity.type
_entity.pdbx_description
1 polymer ?
#
loop_
_entity_poly.entity_id
_entity_poly.type
_entity_poly.pdbx_seq_one_letter_code
_entity_poly.pdbx_strand_id
1 'polypeptide(L)'
;MNHGQWCVNIVSTDHTPLTIGSVKCDGQPQCSQCLRRGLKCEYRVITDTVLKAIPPGSQLVDKEEALSNSDAADLLEILKRVPDDEALEALRFLRTGHEPAEAVSALRRYDVGLSQVALNRAILPPTQSSLEFELMMRHPLAYPAWAPVQPTKLDLEFLLRPSRVRWEETGPALVAGSSDEQSYLSPHGHRRRETSLDAASPVVPPEPSALYDNRLLGIDITRWTDVPIANNFFVAVLQLHLETDYPMMLLIDIDLLLDGLHGENEFCSRVLINALFAWACQGYAVLEPNATLIGQRFYKEAKKLWKRTKEAQATDHVCTVAAVHYLFITAVSFGAGAEYVEFLGDLLDMSQRLGLFNIDPSRMEELNANDSANYQRAKAQIAWVLFTCLTFFSLLLHQRLIKHPPRAPLPQRRAHITRDTGLIKEHTIGIPDVNLLREQCRLFLIVHDMVQVMYGSEEMLCAEAVTLAFAGKTYQRLLVWADELPLEMAQGDQCSHYVMILHIYYHVAIIDLFRPLLQQNGAPRQRLPPFRSAEATPDAVYAASVNQLKRIVLLYRQKYPESSYCFCWHSALLYLANAMLTEAKVSVHGPEWRFYFLLCMACFQTLYTGFQLAKGITLSLLSMALERGVMETSRARDIRRDLELRGRHHEVSDRVPVSWVVDLDLAMTDPSAAQAENLLQRLQQLQIHEPNENDESPDI
;
A
#
# COMPACT_ATOMS: atom_id res chain seq x y z
N MET A 1 16.07 18.56 -40.18
CA MET A 1 16.67 19.90 -40.29
C MET A 1 15.66 20.95 -39.82
N ASN A 2 15.97 21.64 -38.73
CA ASN A 2 15.56 23.02 -38.45
C ASN A 2 16.57 23.56 -37.41
N HIS A 3 17.83 23.65 -37.83
CA HIS A 3 18.79 24.52 -37.15
C HIS A 3 18.49 25.95 -37.62
N GLY A 4 18.48 26.90 -36.68
CA GLY A 4 17.97 28.27 -36.86
C GLY A 4 18.22 28.83 -38.26
N GLN A 5 17.16 28.92 -39.06
CA GLN A 5 17.24 29.41 -40.44
C GLN A 5 17.27 30.93 -40.45
N TRP A 6 18.25 31.48 -41.15
CA TRP A 6 18.36 32.91 -41.42
C TRP A 6 18.06 33.13 -42.90
N CYS A 7 17.11 34.00 -43.21
CA CYS A 7 16.92 34.51 -44.57
C CYS A 7 17.73 35.81 -44.74
N VAL A 8 18.35 35.96 -45.90
CA VAL A 8 19.10 37.18 -46.29
C VAL A 8 18.33 37.86 -47.42
N ASN A 9 17.99 39.15 -47.22
CA ASN A 9 17.33 39.96 -48.24
C ASN A 9 18.34 40.80 -49.04
N ILE A 10 18.04 41.01 -50.32
CA ILE A 10 18.72 41.95 -51.21
C ILE A 10 17.68 43.00 -51.65
N VAL A 11 17.85 44.26 -51.23
CA VAL A 11 16.97 45.36 -51.64
C VAL A 11 17.64 46.11 -52.79
N SER A 12 17.03 46.10 -53.98
CA SER A 12 17.46 46.91 -55.11
C SER A 12 16.54 48.10 -55.25
N THR A 13 17.04 49.28 -54.90
CA THR A 13 16.50 50.56 -55.39
C THR A 13 17.67 51.32 -55.96
N ASP A 14 17.48 51.88 -57.14
CA ASP A 14 18.51 52.31 -58.09
C ASP A 14 19.76 52.98 -57.49
N HIS A 15 20.91 52.46 -57.93
CA HIS A 15 22.27 53.01 -57.81
C HIS A 15 22.76 53.42 -56.40
N THR A 16 23.02 52.45 -55.50
CA THR A 16 24.10 52.42 -54.46
C THR A 16 24.09 51.08 -53.69
N PRO A 17 25.14 50.69 -52.91
CA PRO A 17 25.45 49.28 -52.63
C PRO A 17 24.40 48.54 -51.80
N LEU A 18 24.18 47.26 -52.17
CA LEU A 18 23.25 46.31 -51.57
C LEU A 18 23.53 46.10 -50.06
N THR A 19 22.63 46.56 -49.20
CA THR A 19 22.65 46.23 -47.76
C THR A 19 21.95 44.89 -47.52
N ILE A 20 22.70 43.92 -46.99
CA ILE A 20 22.18 42.61 -46.58
C ILE A 20 21.69 42.70 -45.12
N GLY A 21 20.39 42.52 -44.91
CA GLY A 21 19.80 42.35 -43.57
C GLY A 21 19.41 40.89 -43.32
N SER A 22 19.73 40.33 -42.16
CA SER A 22 19.33 38.98 -41.75
C SER A 22 18.04 39.03 -40.92
N VAL A 23 17.09 38.16 -41.25
CA VAL A 23 15.82 38.00 -40.50
C VAL A 23 15.67 36.53 -40.11
N LYS A 24 15.30 36.27 -38.85
CA LYS A 24 14.98 34.91 -38.37
C LYS A 24 13.78 34.35 -39.14
N CYS A 25 13.95 33.17 -39.71
CA CYS A 25 13.00 32.54 -40.61
C CYS A 25 12.35 31.30 -39.97
N ASP A 26 11.09 31.03 -40.29
CA ASP A 26 10.31 29.88 -39.81
C ASP A 26 10.36 28.64 -40.72
N GLY A 27 11.15 28.69 -41.80
CA GLY A 27 11.44 27.55 -42.67
C GLY A 27 10.41 27.16 -43.72
N GLN A 28 9.37 27.97 -43.94
CA GLN A 28 8.38 27.73 -44.99
C GLN A 28 8.89 28.22 -46.37
N PRO A 29 8.47 27.62 -47.51
CA PRO A 29 8.95 28.00 -48.85
C PRO A 29 8.86 29.51 -49.15
N GLN A 30 7.83 30.17 -48.61
CA GLN A 30 7.79 31.61 -48.42
C GLN A 30 7.50 31.88 -46.94
N CYS A 31 8.50 32.37 -46.21
CA CYS A 31 8.38 32.53 -44.75
C CYS A 31 7.32 33.58 -44.38
N SER A 32 6.68 33.41 -43.22
CA SER A 32 5.54 34.26 -42.83
C SER A 32 5.92 35.74 -42.63
N GLN A 33 7.19 36.04 -42.34
CA GLN A 33 7.75 37.40 -42.27
C GLN A 33 7.95 38.02 -43.67
N CYS A 34 8.50 37.27 -44.63
CA CYS A 34 8.67 37.73 -46.02
C CYS A 34 7.31 37.93 -46.70
N LEU A 35 6.32 37.07 -46.41
CA LEU A 35 4.97 37.18 -46.93
C LEU A 35 4.26 38.45 -46.41
N ARG A 36 4.36 38.74 -45.10
CA ARG A 36 3.76 39.95 -44.52
C ARG A 36 4.37 41.26 -45.04
N ARG A 37 5.64 41.23 -45.43
CA ARG A 37 6.38 42.43 -45.90
C ARG A 37 6.43 42.57 -47.43
N GLY A 38 5.80 41.65 -48.17
CA GLY A 38 5.81 41.66 -49.63
C GLY A 38 7.19 41.43 -50.26
N LEU A 39 8.06 40.67 -49.59
CA LEU A 39 9.45 40.43 -50.02
C LEU A 39 9.63 39.04 -50.63
N LYS A 40 10.54 38.93 -51.62
CA LYS A 40 10.92 37.65 -52.25
C LYS A 40 11.83 36.86 -51.30
N CYS A 41 11.46 35.61 -51.01
CA CYS A 41 12.19 34.74 -50.08
C CYS A 41 13.17 33.83 -50.84
N GLU A 42 14.48 33.98 -50.62
CA GLU A 42 15.51 33.12 -51.22
C GLU A 42 16.38 32.47 -50.13
N TYR A 43 16.43 31.13 -50.13
CA TYR A 43 17.29 30.33 -49.26
C TYR A 43 18.58 29.99 -50.00
N ARG A 44 19.74 30.35 -49.45
CA ARG A 44 21.04 29.92 -50.00
C ARG A 44 21.55 28.68 -49.28
N VAL A 45 22.20 27.80 -50.05
CA VAL A 45 22.82 26.56 -49.58
C VAL A 45 23.96 26.87 -48.60
N ILE A 46 24.10 26.01 -47.58
CA ILE A 46 25.04 26.10 -46.46
C ILE A 46 26.45 26.47 -46.96
N THR A 47 27.02 27.56 -46.43
CA THR A 47 28.32 28.07 -46.84
C THR A 47 29.48 27.22 -46.30
N ASP A 48 30.57 27.17 -47.06
CA ASP A 48 31.82 26.43 -46.78
C ASP A 48 32.46 26.74 -45.41
N THR A 49 32.13 27.90 -44.83
CA THR A 49 32.51 28.31 -43.47
C THR A 49 31.84 27.47 -42.37
N VAL A 50 30.61 26.99 -42.56
CA VAL A 50 29.90 26.16 -41.59
C VAL A 50 30.41 24.72 -41.63
N LEU A 51 30.77 24.22 -42.82
CA LEU A 51 31.39 22.90 -42.99
C LEU A 51 32.77 22.81 -42.31
N LYS A 52 33.53 23.92 -42.31
CA LYS A 52 34.83 24.01 -41.62
C LYS A 52 34.75 24.14 -40.10
N ALA A 53 33.56 24.38 -39.54
CA ALA A 53 33.33 24.45 -38.10
C ALA A 53 32.94 23.09 -37.48
N ILE A 54 32.81 22.04 -38.30
CA ILE A 54 32.48 20.69 -37.85
C ILE A 54 33.75 20.03 -37.32
N PRO A 55 33.77 19.51 -36.07
CA PRO A 55 34.94 18.85 -35.51
C PRO A 55 35.40 17.66 -36.35
N PRO A 56 36.72 17.38 -36.41
CA PRO A 56 37.23 16.20 -37.10
C PRO A 56 36.61 14.92 -36.51
N GLY A 57 36.00 14.08 -37.36
CA GLY A 57 35.30 12.86 -36.94
C GLY A 57 33.78 13.01 -36.74
N SER A 58 33.23 14.21 -36.94
CA SER A 58 31.78 14.45 -36.93
C SER A 58 31.22 14.58 -38.35
N GLN A 59 30.08 13.96 -38.63
CA GLN A 59 29.36 14.07 -39.89
C GLN A 59 27.96 14.64 -39.64
N LEU A 60 27.51 15.58 -40.47
CA LEU A 60 26.13 16.04 -40.46
C LEU A 60 25.27 14.94 -41.10
N VAL A 61 24.49 14.26 -40.27
CA VAL A 61 23.46 13.29 -40.67
C VAL A 61 22.11 13.99 -40.83
N ASP A 62 21.24 13.44 -41.66
CA ASP A 62 19.91 14.01 -41.86
C ASP A 62 18.99 13.79 -40.62
N LYS A 63 17.75 14.28 -40.68
CA LYS A 63 16.83 14.20 -39.52
C LYS A 63 16.43 12.75 -39.21
N GLU A 64 16.27 11.91 -40.22
CA GLU A 64 15.86 10.51 -40.04
C GLU A 64 17.02 9.69 -39.47
N GLU A 65 18.23 9.91 -39.97
CA GLU A 65 19.43 9.24 -39.49
C GLU A 65 19.84 9.74 -38.08
N ALA A 66 19.63 11.01 -37.75
CA ALA A 66 19.80 11.52 -36.39
C ALA A 66 18.77 10.94 -35.40
N LEU A 67 17.51 10.77 -35.83
CA LEU A 67 16.47 10.12 -35.02
C LEU A 67 16.77 8.63 -34.86
N SER A 68 17.25 7.95 -35.90
CA SER A 68 17.67 6.55 -35.86
C SER A 68 18.88 6.30 -34.95
N ASN A 69 19.77 7.29 -34.81
CA ASN A 69 20.96 7.21 -33.95
C ASN A 69 20.73 7.74 -32.52
N SER A 70 19.56 8.34 -32.24
CA SER A 70 19.19 8.82 -30.90
C SER A 70 19.25 7.70 -29.88
N ASP A 71 18.69 6.54 -30.22
CA ASP A 71 18.65 5.39 -29.31
C ASP A 71 20.04 4.80 -29.07
N ALA A 72 20.93 4.84 -30.06
CA ALA A 72 22.31 4.41 -29.90
C ALA A 72 23.12 5.37 -28.99
N ALA A 73 22.83 6.68 -29.05
CA ALA A 73 23.44 7.67 -28.17
C ALA A 73 22.93 7.54 -26.73
N ASP A 74 21.61 7.37 -26.56
CA ASP A 74 20.99 7.07 -25.26
C ASP A 74 21.57 5.78 -24.66
N LEU A 75 21.75 4.74 -25.48
CA LEU A 75 22.36 3.48 -25.06
C LEU A 75 23.79 3.68 -24.55
N LEU A 76 24.61 4.45 -25.26
CA LEU A 76 25.98 4.77 -24.84
C LEU A 76 26.02 5.56 -23.54
N GLU A 77 25.08 6.48 -23.31
CA GLU A 77 24.99 7.22 -22.05
C GLU A 77 24.56 6.32 -20.88
N ILE A 78 23.66 5.37 -21.12
CA ILE A 78 23.26 4.37 -20.12
C ILE A 78 24.44 3.42 -19.80
N LEU A 79 25.13 2.91 -20.83
CA LEU A 79 26.27 1.99 -20.68
C LEU A 79 27.44 2.57 -19.87
N LYS A 80 27.59 3.90 -19.81
CA LYS A 80 28.59 4.56 -18.97
C LYS A 80 28.27 4.51 -17.47
N ARG A 81 27.03 4.24 -17.10
CA ARG A 81 26.51 4.36 -15.73
C ARG A 81 26.13 3.01 -15.10
N VAL A 82 25.77 2.03 -15.92
CA VAL A 82 25.37 0.69 -15.46
C VAL A 82 26.59 -0.18 -15.09
N PRO A 83 26.43 -1.16 -14.18
CA PRO A 83 27.44 -2.17 -13.85
C PRO A 83 27.99 -2.97 -15.05
N ASP A 84 29.21 -3.49 -14.92
CA ASP A 84 29.94 -4.19 -15.99
C ASP A 84 29.21 -5.43 -16.54
N ASP A 85 28.52 -6.18 -15.67
CA ASP A 85 27.74 -7.36 -16.04
C ASP A 85 26.51 -7.01 -16.89
N GLU A 86 25.87 -5.88 -16.60
CA GLU A 86 24.73 -5.35 -17.34
C GLU A 86 25.15 -4.77 -18.70
N ALA A 87 26.28 -4.07 -18.75
CA ALA A 87 26.88 -3.61 -19.99
C ALA A 87 27.22 -4.79 -20.92
N LEU A 88 27.75 -5.88 -20.34
CA LEU A 88 28.02 -7.14 -21.04
C LEU A 88 26.75 -7.82 -21.55
N GLU A 89 25.66 -7.80 -20.80
CA GLU A 89 24.37 -8.38 -21.21
C GLU A 89 23.72 -7.57 -22.35
N ALA A 90 23.73 -6.24 -22.27
CA ALA A 90 23.28 -5.37 -23.35
C ALA A 90 24.09 -5.56 -24.63
N LEU A 91 25.43 -5.70 -24.50
CA LEU A 91 26.29 -6.04 -25.63
C LEU A 91 25.96 -7.40 -26.24
N ARG A 92 25.62 -8.41 -25.43
CA ARG A 92 25.16 -9.71 -25.93
C ARG A 92 23.82 -9.59 -26.64
N PHE A 93 22.91 -8.77 -26.13
CA PHE A 93 21.59 -8.51 -26.70
C PHE A 93 21.68 -7.86 -28.09
N LEU A 94 22.59 -6.89 -28.26
CA LEU A 94 22.88 -6.30 -29.57
C LEU A 94 23.51 -7.34 -30.52
N ARG A 95 24.41 -8.19 -30.02
CA ARG A 95 25.08 -9.23 -30.82
C ARG A 95 24.13 -10.31 -31.33
N THR A 96 22.96 -10.49 -30.72
CA THR A 96 21.91 -11.39 -31.23
C THR A 96 21.00 -10.75 -32.28
N GLY A 97 21.27 -9.49 -32.66
CA GLY A 97 20.59 -8.80 -33.76
C GLY A 97 19.42 -7.89 -33.34
N HIS A 98 19.31 -7.55 -32.05
CA HIS A 98 18.31 -6.61 -31.56
C HIS A 98 18.76 -5.16 -31.77
N GLU A 99 17.81 -4.25 -32.00
CA GLU A 99 18.07 -2.83 -32.26
C GLU A 99 18.49 -2.07 -30.99
N PRO A 100 19.26 -0.97 -31.09
CA PRO A 100 19.65 -0.15 -29.93
C PRO A 100 18.46 0.34 -29.09
N ALA A 101 17.33 0.66 -29.72
CA ALA A 101 16.10 1.06 -29.03
C ALA A 101 15.56 -0.03 -28.08
N GLU A 102 15.68 -1.30 -28.47
CA GLU A 102 15.26 -2.45 -27.67
C GLU A 102 16.23 -2.69 -26.50
N ALA A 103 17.54 -2.49 -26.74
CA ALA A 103 18.54 -2.53 -25.68
C ALA A 103 18.37 -1.37 -24.68
N VAL A 104 18.05 -0.16 -25.15
CA VAL A 104 17.70 0.99 -24.29
C VAL A 104 16.43 0.71 -23.51
N SER A 105 15.38 0.16 -24.13
CA SER A 105 14.14 -0.19 -23.43
C SER A 105 14.37 -1.28 -22.38
N ALA A 106 15.20 -2.28 -22.70
CA ALA A 106 15.64 -3.29 -21.74
C ALA A 106 16.35 -2.63 -20.57
N LEU A 107 17.42 -1.85 -20.82
CA LEU A 107 18.24 -1.19 -19.78
C LEU A 107 17.50 -0.10 -18.98
N ARG A 108 16.55 0.63 -19.56
CA ARG A 108 15.70 1.57 -18.80
C ARG A 108 14.87 0.84 -17.74
N ARG A 109 14.46 -0.41 -17.98
CA ARG A 109 13.84 -1.27 -16.94
C ARG A 109 14.85 -1.72 -15.86
N TYR A 110 16.15 -1.72 -16.14
CA TYR A 110 17.19 -1.96 -15.13
C TYR A 110 17.39 -0.74 -14.21
N ASP A 111 17.17 0.51 -14.67
CA ASP A 111 17.18 1.70 -13.79
C ASP A 111 16.07 1.61 -12.70
N VAL A 112 15.00 0.90 -13.04
CA VAL A 112 13.85 0.53 -12.18
C VAL A 112 14.17 -0.68 -11.28
N GLY A 113 15.31 -1.36 -11.48
CA GLY A 113 15.77 -2.50 -10.68
C GLY A 113 15.15 -3.86 -11.06
N LEU A 114 14.52 -3.99 -12.23
CA LEU A 114 14.02 -5.28 -12.71
C LEU A 114 14.46 -5.52 -14.15
N SER A 115 15.37 -6.47 -14.35
CA SER A 115 15.63 -6.98 -15.69
C SER A 115 14.43 -7.76 -16.23
N GLN A 116 14.23 -7.75 -17.55
CA GLN A 116 13.25 -8.64 -18.18
C GLN A 116 13.55 -10.11 -17.85
N VAL A 117 14.83 -10.46 -17.65
CA VAL A 117 15.30 -11.79 -17.22
C VAL A 117 14.89 -12.10 -15.79
N ALA A 118 14.95 -11.13 -14.87
CA ALA A 118 14.50 -11.25 -13.48
C ALA A 118 12.98 -11.42 -13.39
N LEU A 119 12.23 -10.57 -14.10
CA LEU A 119 10.78 -10.73 -14.21
C LEU A 119 10.43 -12.09 -14.81
N ASN A 120 11.12 -12.50 -15.89
CA ASN A 120 10.95 -13.82 -16.50
C ASN A 120 11.36 -14.95 -15.55
N ARG A 121 12.39 -14.82 -14.71
CA ARG A 121 12.78 -15.81 -13.68
C ARG A 121 11.76 -15.92 -12.56
N ALA A 122 11.22 -14.78 -12.09
CA ALA A 122 10.14 -14.75 -11.10
C ALA A 122 8.84 -15.39 -11.64
N ILE A 123 8.69 -15.41 -12.97
CA ILE A 123 7.57 -15.98 -13.72
C ILE A 123 7.81 -17.45 -14.12
N LEU A 124 9.06 -17.86 -14.32
CA LEU A 124 9.39 -19.25 -14.64
C LEU A 124 9.11 -20.14 -13.43
N PRO A 125 8.58 -21.37 -13.64
CA PRO A 125 8.43 -22.31 -12.55
C PRO A 125 9.81 -22.56 -11.93
N PRO A 126 9.89 -22.58 -10.59
CA PRO A 126 11.14 -22.84 -9.89
C PRO A 126 11.67 -24.22 -10.28
N THR A 127 12.96 -24.48 -10.04
CA THR A 127 13.59 -25.74 -10.41
C THR A 127 12.78 -26.91 -9.85
N GLN A 128 12.60 -27.98 -10.64
CA GLN A 128 11.75 -29.12 -10.24
C GLN A 128 12.21 -29.78 -8.93
N SER A 129 13.48 -29.60 -8.56
CA SER A 129 14.04 -30.10 -7.30
C SER A 129 13.79 -29.16 -6.10
N SER A 130 13.35 -27.92 -6.31
CA SER A 130 13.16 -26.94 -5.24
C SER A 130 11.93 -27.23 -4.38
N LEU A 131 11.97 -26.77 -3.13
CA LEU A 131 10.80 -26.81 -2.24
C LEU A 131 9.63 -25.99 -2.79
N GLU A 132 9.89 -24.83 -3.40
CA GLU A 132 8.82 -23.99 -3.97
C GLU A 132 8.04 -24.75 -5.04
N PHE A 133 8.72 -25.53 -5.89
CA PHE A 133 8.06 -26.39 -6.88
C PHE A 133 7.17 -27.46 -6.23
N GLU A 134 7.67 -28.13 -5.18
CA GLU A 134 6.89 -29.12 -4.43
C GLU A 134 5.63 -28.49 -3.80
N LEU A 135 5.77 -27.31 -3.21
CA LEU A 135 4.68 -26.57 -2.60
C LEU A 135 3.64 -26.16 -3.65
N MET A 136 4.07 -25.72 -4.83
CA MET A 136 3.15 -25.37 -5.91
C MET A 136 2.30 -26.55 -6.38
N MET A 137 2.89 -27.74 -6.41
CA MET A 137 2.18 -28.95 -6.85
C MET A 137 1.26 -29.52 -5.77
N ARG A 138 1.60 -29.39 -4.49
CA ARG A 138 0.86 -30.01 -3.38
C ARG A 138 -0.12 -29.09 -2.68
N HIS A 139 0.18 -27.80 -2.65
CA HIS A 139 -0.56 -26.78 -1.91
C HIS A 139 -0.95 -25.59 -2.81
N PRO A 140 -1.67 -25.83 -3.93
CA PRO A 140 -1.90 -24.83 -4.97
C PRO A 140 -2.75 -23.63 -4.53
N LEU A 141 -3.49 -23.74 -3.41
CA LEU A 141 -4.30 -22.64 -2.89
C LEU A 141 -3.45 -21.56 -2.18
N ALA A 142 -2.39 -21.96 -1.49
CA ALA A 142 -1.43 -21.06 -0.84
C ALA A 142 -0.20 -20.76 -1.72
N TYR A 143 0.18 -21.69 -2.59
CA TYR A 143 1.33 -21.57 -3.48
C TYR A 143 0.90 -21.77 -4.94
N PRO A 144 0.04 -20.90 -5.50
CA PRO A 144 -0.46 -21.10 -6.85
C PRO A 144 0.67 -21.07 -7.89
N ALA A 145 0.54 -21.95 -8.89
CA ALA A 145 1.34 -21.91 -10.11
C ALA A 145 0.82 -20.76 -10.99
N TRP A 146 1.32 -19.56 -10.73
CA TRP A 146 0.87 -18.36 -11.46
C TRP A 146 1.13 -18.49 -12.96
N ALA A 147 0.13 -18.10 -13.76
CA ALA A 147 0.32 -17.93 -15.20
C ALA A 147 1.32 -16.80 -15.46
N PRO A 148 2.13 -16.86 -16.53
CA PRO A 148 3.06 -15.79 -16.88
C PRO A 148 2.35 -14.44 -17.01
N VAL A 149 2.68 -13.49 -16.13
CA VAL A 149 2.25 -12.10 -16.28
C VAL A 149 2.84 -11.61 -17.60
N GLN A 150 2.00 -11.33 -18.60
CA GLN A 150 2.50 -10.85 -19.88
C GLN A 150 3.19 -9.49 -19.67
N PRO A 151 4.52 -9.38 -19.90
CA PRO A 151 5.28 -8.16 -19.62
C PRO A 151 4.78 -6.94 -20.41
N THR A 152 4.16 -7.18 -21.55
CA THR A 152 3.53 -6.15 -22.41
C THR A 152 2.29 -5.50 -21.80
N LYS A 153 1.75 -6.03 -20.70
CA LYS A 153 0.60 -5.47 -19.97
C LYS A 153 0.96 -4.84 -18.62
N LEU A 154 2.24 -4.89 -18.20
CA LEU A 154 2.67 -4.44 -16.89
C LEU A 154 3.57 -3.20 -17.01
N ASP A 155 3.03 -2.03 -16.67
CA ASP A 155 3.81 -0.80 -16.61
C ASP A 155 4.55 -0.72 -15.27
N LEU A 156 5.78 -1.28 -15.25
CA LEU A 156 6.63 -1.34 -14.05
C LEU A 156 7.02 0.05 -13.53
N GLU A 157 7.24 1.00 -14.43
CA GLU A 157 7.53 2.38 -14.04
C GLU A 157 6.33 3.02 -13.36
N PHE A 158 5.11 2.75 -13.85
CA PHE A 158 3.88 3.20 -13.21
C PHE A 158 3.69 2.59 -11.84
N LEU A 159 4.00 1.31 -11.65
CA LEU A 159 3.87 0.64 -10.33
C LEU A 159 4.80 1.25 -9.27
N LEU A 160 5.99 1.71 -9.66
CA LEU A 160 6.92 2.42 -8.77
C LEU A 160 6.54 3.88 -8.50
N ARG A 161 5.54 4.42 -9.19
CA ARG A 161 5.04 5.77 -8.92
C ARG A 161 4.00 5.69 -7.80
N PRO A 162 4.19 6.44 -6.70
CA PRO A 162 3.13 6.56 -5.71
C PRO A 162 1.92 7.25 -6.34
N SER A 163 0.71 6.71 -6.13
CA SER A 163 -0.50 7.20 -6.82
C SER A 163 -0.68 8.69 -6.57
N ARG A 164 -0.93 9.48 -7.63
CA ARG A 164 -1.27 10.90 -7.48
C ARG A 164 -2.78 11.08 -7.36
N VAL A 165 -3.16 11.93 -6.41
CA VAL A 165 -4.49 12.55 -6.36
C VAL A 165 -4.47 13.71 -7.35
N ARG A 166 -5.40 13.74 -8.31
CA ARG A 166 -5.54 14.88 -9.22
C ARG A 166 -6.36 15.94 -8.51
N TRP A 167 -5.68 17.02 -8.11
CA TRP A 167 -6.31 18.19 -7.52
C TRP A 167 -6.74 19.15 -8.64
N GLU A 168 -8.04 19.30 -8.84
CA GLU A 168 -8.56 20.59 -9.31
C GLU A 168 -8.73 21.44 -8.06
N GLU A 169 -7.99 22.55 -7.96
CA GLU A 169 -8.22 23.56 -6.94
C GLU A 169 -9.60 24.20 -7.16
N THR A 170 -10.66 23.57 -6.69
CA THR A 170 -11.85 24.29 -6.27
C THR A 170 -11.69 24.57 -4.79
N GLY A 171 -10.91 25.60 -4.47
CA GLY A 171 -10.79 26.07 -3.10
C GLY A 171 -12.16 26.49 -2.54
N PRO A 172 -12.52 26.15 -1.30
CA PRO A 172 -13.61 26.82 -0.61
C PRO A 172 -13.08 28.18 -0.14
N ALA A 173 -13.44 29.24 -0.85
CA ALA A 173 -13.36 30.58 -0.29
C ALA A 173 -14.32 30.63 0.91
N LEU A 174 -13.78 30.52 2.13
CA LEU A 174 -14.45 30.92 3.35
C LEU A 174 -14.71 32.44 3.24
N VAL A 175 -15.88 32.82 2.72
CA VAL A 175 -16.36 34.20 2.80
C VAL A 175 -17.46 34.24 3.85
N ALA A 176 -17.12 34.84 4.99
CA ALA A 176 -18.11 35.34 5.93
C ALA A 176 -18.89 36.50 5.26
N GLY A 177 -20.23 36.44 5.29
CA GLY A 177 -21.06 37.62 5.00
C GLY A 177 -22.42 37.34 4.35
N SER A 178 -23.46 37.32 5.18
CA SER A 178 -24.84 37.80 5.00
C SER A 178 -25.66 37.56 3.71
N SER A 179 -26.86 37.00 3.98
CA SER A 179 -28.20 37.28 3.43
C SER A 179 -28.57 36.95 1.97
N ASP A 180 -29.60 36.10 1.91
CA ASP A 180 -30.78 36.07 1.02
C ASP A 180 -30.75 35.44 -0.40
N GLU A 181 -31.77 34.60 -0.55
CA GLU A 181 -32.54 34.18 -1.74
C GLU A 181 -31.97 33.16 -2.76
N GLN A 182 -32.57 31.96 -2.67
CA GLN A 182 -33.08 31.09 -3.75
C GLN A 182 -32.50 31.22 -5.17
N SER A 183 -31.84 30.15 -5.65
CA SER A 183 -32.13 29.61 -7.00
C SER A 183 -31.52 28.21 -7.22
N TYR A 184 -32.43 27.28 -7.53
CA TYR A 184 -32.35 25.98 -8.20
C TYR A 184 -31.02 25.48 -8.82
N LEU A 185 -30.66 24.24 -8.46
CA LEU A 185 -29.69 23.38 -9.14
C LEU A 185 -30.29 22.71 -10.40
N SER A 186 -29.43 22.58 -11.43
CA SER A 186 -29.25 21.50 -12.44
C SER A 186 -29.20 21.98 -13.91
N PRO A 187 -28.65 21.20 -14.88
CA PRO A 187 -27.42 20.38 -14.90
C PRO A 187 -26.57 20.60 -16.19
N HIS A 188 -25.34 20.06 -16.22
CA HIS A 188 -24.46 19.88 -17.39
C HIS A 188 -23.86 21.13 -18.08
N GLY A 189 -22.54 21.26 -17.96
CA GLY A 189 -21.72 22.13 -18.79
C GLY A 189 -20.30 21.58 -18.94
N HIS A 190 -20.11 20.69 -19.92
CA HIS A 190 -18.78 20.29 -20.38
C HIS A 190 -18.01 21.53 -20.86
N ARG A 191 -16.96 21.93 -20.15
CA ARG A 191 -15.94 22.83 -20.70
C ARG A 191 -14.65 22.06 -20.89
N ARG A 192 -14.50 21.52 -22.10
CA ARG A 192 -13.26 20.96 -22.62
C ARG A 192 -12.18 22.05 -22.62
N ARG A 193 -11.08 21.83 -21.90
CA ARG A 193 -9.85 22.65 -22.03
C ARG A 193 -8.62 21.74 -22.00
N GLU A 194 -7.64 22.17 -22.78
CA GLU A 194 -6.60 21.37 -23.43
C GLU A 194 -5.68 20.61 -22.47
N THR A 195 -5.38 19.38 -22.88
CA THR A 195 -4.48 18.42 -22.26
C THR A 195 -3.03 18.91 -22.33
N SER A 196 -2.41 19.22 -21.20
CA SER A 196 -0.96 19.14 -21.06
C SER A 196 -0.57 17.66 -20.96
N LEU A 197 0.43 17.26 -21.76
CA LEU A 197 0.99 15.91 -21.80
C LEU A 197 1.86 15.65 -20.56
N ASP A 198 1.22 15.45 -19.40
CA ASP A 198 1.86 14.79 -18.26
C ASP A 198 1.22 13.40 -18.11
N ALA A 199 1.95 12.37 -18.51
CA ALA A 199 1.54 10.97 -18.47
C ALA A 199 1.57 10.42 -17.02
N ALA A 200 0.59 10.80 -16.21
CA ALA A 200 0.31 10.19 -14.90
C ALA A 200 -1.20 9.99 -14.75
N SER A 201 -1.64 8.73 -14.62
CA SER A 201 -3.06 8.43 -14.45
C SER A 201 -3.50 8.71 -13.00
N PRO A 202 -4.58 9.48 -12.77
CA PRO A 202 -5.15 9.69 -11.44
C PRO A 202 -5.61 8.36 -10.83
N VAL A 203 -5.67 8.27 -9.49
CA VAL A 203 -6.51 7.24 -8.85
C VAL A 203 -7.89 7.37 -9.47
N VAL A 204 -8.31 6.36 -10.22
CA VAL A 204 -9.66 6.34 -10.79
C VAL A 204 -10.59 6.26 -9.58
N PRO A 205 -11.44 7.28 -9.34
CA PRO A 205 -12.46 7.17 -8.30
C PRO A 205 -13.21 5.87 -8.56
N PRO A 206 -13.53 5.06 -7.52
CA PRO A 206 -14.34 3.88 -7.73
C PRO A 206 -15.58 4.30 -8.53
N GLU A 207 -15.89 3.58 -9.60
CA GLU A 207 -17.13 3.85 -10.33
C GLU A 207 -18.27 3.84 -9.30
N PRO A 208 -19.25 4.75 -9.39
CA PRO A 208 -20.32 4.84 -8.41
C PRO A 208 -20.96 3.46 -8.24
N SER A 209 -20.64 2.77 -7.15
CA SER A 209 -21.18 1.44 -6.92
C SER A 209 -22.69 1.57 -6.72
N ALA A 210 -23.43 0.51 -7.05
CA ALA A 210 -24.81 0.42 -6.60
C ALA A 210 -24.79 0.58 -5.07
N LEU A 211 -25.68 1.43 -4.54
CA LEU A 211 -25.81 1.68 -3.11
C LEU A 211 -25.76 0.35 -2.34
N TYR A 212 -24.85 0.25 -1.36
CA TYR A 212 -24.59 -1.00 -0.63
C TYR A 212 -25.87 -1.56 0.02
N ASP A 213 -26.66 -0.70 0.65
CA ASP A 213 -27.97 -1.03 1.24
C ASP A 213 -28.90 0.19 1.19
N ASN A 214 -30.16 -0.03 0.79
CA ASN A 214 -31.18 1.03 0.69
C ASN A 214 -31.49 1.72 2.02
N ARG A 215 -31.28 1.04 3.16
CA ARG A 215 -31.44 1.62 4.51
C ARG A 215 -30.52 2.82 4.72
N LEU A 216 -29.39 2.92 4.02
CA LEU A 216 -28.47 4.06 4.15
C LEU A 216 -29.10 5.40 3.77
N LEU A 217 -30.10 5.42 2.88
CA LEU A 217 -30.77 6.66 2.45
C LEU A 217 -31.66 7.28 3.53
N GLY A 218 -32.08 6.50 4.52
CA GLY A 218 -32.97 6.94 5.61
C GLY A 218 -32.25 7.50 6.83
N ILE A 219 -30.92 7.46 6.85
CA ILE A 219 -30.14 7.78 8.06
C ILE A 219 -30.04 9.30 8.26
N ASP A 220 -30.36 9.73 9.46
CA ASP A 220 -30.14 11.09 9.96
C ASP A 220 -28.90 11.13 10.88
N ILE A 221 -27.76 11.57 10.33
CA ILE A 221 -26.47 11.53 11.05
C ILE A 221 -26.42 12.47 12.26
N THR A 222 -27.26 13.50 12.28
CA THR A 222 -27.27 14.50 13.36
C THR A 222 -27.67 13.90 14.71
N ARG A 223 -28.33 12.74 14.70
CA ARG A 223 -28.67 11.97 15.91
C ARG A 223 -27.44 11.34 16.56
N TRP A 224 -26.42 11.02 15.77
CA TRP A 224 -25.28 10.20 16.20
C TRP A 224 -23.99 10.99 16.45
N THR A 225 -23.86 12.19 15.90
CA THR A 225 -22.66 13.02 16.06
C THR A 225 -22.98 14.51 16.07
N ASP A 226 -22.14 15.28 16.78
CA ASP A 226 -22.13 16.75 16.73
C ASP A 226 -21.12 17.28 15.69
N VAL A 227 -20.37 16.39 15.01
CA VAL A 227 -19.46 16.79 13.95
C VAL A 227 -20.29 17.24 12.74
N PRO A 228 -20.13 18.48 12.26
CA PRO A 228 -20.98 19.03 11.20
C PRO A 228 -20.58 18.45 9.85
N ILE A 229 -21.36 17.47 9.37
CA ILE A 229 -21.22 16.87 8.04
C ILE A 229 -22.59 16.73 7.37
N ALA A 230 -22.58 16.63 6.04
CA ALA A 230 -23.78 16.35 5.27
C ALA A 230 -24.05 14.83 5.20
N ASN A 231 -25.33 14.42 5.13
CA ASN A 231 -25.70 13.00 5.09
C ASN A 231 -25.11 12.26 3.88
N ASN A 232 -24.96 12.92 2.73
CA ASN A 232 -24.34 12.32 1.54
C ASN A 232 -22.87 11.95 1.78
N PHE A 233 -22.11 12.80 2.49
CA PHE A 233 -20.74 12.48 2.90
C PHE A 233 -20.73 11.28 3.85
N PHE A 234 -21.64 11.26 4.83
CA PHE A 234 -21.79 10.13 5.75
C PHE A 234 -22.01 8.80 4.99
N VAL A 235 -22.98 8.78 4.08
CA VAL A 235 -23.31 7.60 3.28
C VAL A 235 -22.13 7.16 2.42
N ALA A 236 -21.44 8.10 1.77
CA ALA A 236 -20.30 7.78 0.91
C ALA A 236 -19.12 7.17 1.68
N VAL A 237 -18.79 7.72 2.87
CA VAL A 237 -17.72 7.18 3.72
C VAL A 237 -18.09 5.81 4.28
N LEU A 238 -19.32 5.64 4.77
CA LEU A 238 -19.78 4.36 5.31
C LEU A 238 -19.82 3.28 4.23
N GLN A 239 -20.32 3.61 3.03
CA GLN A 239 -20.36 2.68 1.90
C GLN A 239 -18.96 2.19 1.53
N LEU A 240 -17.97 3.09 1.39
CA LEU A 240 -16.60 2.68 1.11
C LEU A 240 -16.06 1.74 2.20
N HIS A 241 -16.27 2.07 3.48
CA HIS A 241 -15.86 1.21 4.60
C HIS A 241 -16.50 -0.19 4.54
N LEU A 242 -17.78 -0.26 4.21
CA LEU A 242 -18.53 -1.52 4.11
C LEU A 242 -18.05 -2.39 2.94
N GLU A 243 -17.59 -1.78 1.85
CA GLU A 243 -17.07 -2.48 0.68
C GLU A 243 -15.61 -2.95 0.86
N THR A 244 -14.84 -2.30 1.75
CA THR A 244 -13.37 -2.51 1.82
C THR A 244 -12.90 -3.13 3.12
N ASP A 245 -13.11 -2.47 4.25
CA ASP A 245 -12.49 -2.82 5.52
C ASP A 245 -13.40 -3.72 6.37
N TYR A 246 -14.71 -3.52 6.24
CA TYR A 246 -15.72 -4.26 6.98
C TYR A 246 -15.66 -5.79 6.79
N PRO A 247 -15.41 -6.36 5.58
CA PRO A 247 -15.22 -7.80 5.41
C PRO A 247 -14.08 -8.39 6.25
N MET A 248 -13.03 -7.59 6.52
CA MET A 248 -11.89 -7.99 7.33
C MET A 248 -12.10 -7.75 8.83
N MET A 249 -12.95 -6.78 9.20
CA MET A 249 -13.17 -6.36 10.59
C MET A 249 -14.66 -6.27 10.91
N LEU A 250 -15.35 -7.42 10.85
CA LEU A 250 -16.80 -7.57 11.07
C LEU A 250 -17.23 -7.39 12.55
N LEU A 251 -16.83 -6.30 13.20
CA LEU A 251 -16.98 -6.10 14.66
C LEU A 251 -18.45 -6.13 15.11
N ILE A 252 -19.35 -5.58 14.30
CA ILE A 252 -20.80 -5.58 14.52
C ILE A 252 -21.45 -6.12 13.25
N ASP A 253 -22.44 -7.00 13.41
CA ASP A 253 -23.25 -7.54 12.31
C ASP A 253 -23.95 -6.40 11.56
N ILE A 254 -23.94 -6.45 10.23
CA ILE A 254 -24.31 -5.28 9.41
C ILE A 254 -25.78 -4.92 9.60
N ASP A 255 -26.65 -5.92 9.72
CA ASP A 255 -28.06 -5.69 9.96
C ASP A 255 -28.27 -5.06 11.33
N LEU A 256 -27.60 -5.57 12.36
CA LEU A 256 -27.66 -4.97 13.69
C LEU A 256 -27.18 -3.52 13.70
N LEU A 257 -26.09 -3.20 13.00
CA LEU A 257 -25.56 -1.84 12.91
C LEU A 257 -26.52 -0.90 12.16
N LEU A 258 -27.06 -1.33 11.01
CA LEU A 258 -27.96 -0.51 10.18
C LEU A 258 -29.31 -0.28 10.86
N ASP A 259 -29.89 -1.29 11.49
CA ASP A 259 -31.12 -1.15 12.29
C ASP A 259 -30.85 -0.26 13.52
N GLY A 260 -29.67 -0.40 14.13
CA GLY A 260 -29.22 0.46 15.22
C GLY A 260 -29.09 1.93 14.82
N LEU A 261 -28.59 2.22 13.60
CA LEU A 261 -28.53 3.56 13.03
C LEU A 261 -29.91 4.21 12.82
N HIS A 262 -30.96 3.41 12.65
CA HIS A 262 -32.35 3.86 12.62
C HIS A 262 -32.98 4.01 14.02
N GLY A 263 -32.27 3.59 15.07
CA GLY A 263 -32.75 3.60 16.44
C GLY A 263 -33.67 2.41 16.76
N GLU A 264 -33.60 1.35 15.97
CA GLU A 264 -34.47 0.17 16.12
C GLU A 264 -33.92 -0.86 17.10
N ASN A 265 -32.63 -0.76 17.48
CA ASN A 265 -31.97 -1.64 18.44
C ASN A 265 -30.81 -0.94 19.19
N GLU A 266 -30.19 -1.65 20.11
CA GLU A 266 -29.07 -1.19 20.94
C GLU A 266 -27.68 -1.26 20.28
N PHE A 267 -27.58 -1.76 19.04
CA PHE A 267 -26.31 -2.05 18.37
C PHE A 267 -25.65 -0.84 17.68
N CYS A 268 -26.04 0.37 18.10
CA CYS A 268 -25.45 1.63 17.65
C CYS A 268 -25.33 2.61 18.83
N SER A 269 -24.25 3.40 18.85
CA SER A 269 -24.04 4.44 19.85
C SER A 269 -23.28 5.62 19.28
N ARG A 270 -23.40 6.80 19.91
CA ARG A 270 -22.62 7.98 19.50
C ARG A 270 -21.11 7.72 19.55
N VAL A 271 -20.62 7.01 20.57
CA VAL A 271 -19.18 6.66 20.65
C VAL A 271 -18.78 5.79 19.46
N LEU A 272 -19.59 4.77 19.13
CA LEU A 272 -19.33 3.87 18.01
C LEU A 272 -19.29 4.60 16.67
N ILE A 273 -20.30 5.42 16.35
CA ILE A 273 -20.35 6.13 15.07
C ILE A 273 -19.18 7.10 14.94
N ASN A 274 -18.85 7.86 15.98
CA ASN A 274 -17.71 8.77 15.92
C ASN A 274 -16.38 8.00 15.78
N ALA A 275 -16.19 6.88 16.48
CA ALA A 275 -14.97 6.09 16.37
C ALA A 275 -14.83 5.39 15.00
N LEU A 276 -15.91 4.79 14.48
CA LEU A 276 -15.97 4.19 13.16
C LEU A 276 -15.61 5.21 12.08
N PHE A 277 -16.18 6.41 12.14
CA PHE A 277 -15.92 7.45 11.15
C PHE A 277 -14.52 8.05 11.24
N ALA A 278 -13.92 8.04 12.44
CA ALA A 278 -12.51 8.39 12.60
C ALA A 278 -11.59 7.44 11.82
N TRP A 279 -11.93 6.16 11.76
CA TRP A 279 -11.22 5.16 10.94
C TRP A 279 -11.58 5.31 9.45
N ALA A 280 -12.87 5.21 9.10
CA ALA A 280 -13.33 5.15 7.72
C ALA A 280 -12.95 6.38 6.86
N CYS A 281 -12.90 7.57 7.48
CA CYS A 281 -12.47 8.78 6.78
C CYS A 281 -11.01 8.72 6.28
N GLN A 282 -10.15 7.89 6.88
CA GLN A 282 -8.75 7.75 6.45
C GLN A 282 -8.65 7.10 5.08
N GLY A 283 -9.41 6.02 4.84
CA GLY A 283 -9.49 5.42 3.50
C GLY A 283 -10.16 6.37 2.50
N TYR A 284 -11.24 7.03 2.91
CA TYR A 284 -11.97 7.98 2.05
C TYR A 284 -11.15 9.20 1.62
N ALA A 285 -10.09 9.55 2.37
CA ALA A 285 -9.20 10.66 2.07
C ALA A 285 -8.52 10.56 0.69
N VAL A 286 -8.45 9.37 0.09
CA VAL A 286 -7.96 9.21 -1.29
C VAL A 286 -8.89 9.88 -2.32
N LEU A 287 -10.20 9.93 -2.02
CA LEU A 287 -11.25 10.50 -2.88
C LEU A 287 -11.53 11.94 -2.52
N GLU A 288 -11.68 12.22 -1.22
CA GLU A 288 -11.90 13.55 -0.69
C GLU A 288 -10.90 13.83 0.44
N PRO A 289 -9.77 14.49 0.16
CA PRO A 289 -8.70 14.65 1.14
C PRO A 289 -9.07 15.45 2.41
N ASN A 290 -10.09 16.31 2.33
CA ASN A 290 -10.66 16.96 3.52
C ASN A 290 -11.25 15.95 4.53
N ALA A 291 -11.54 14.72 4.10
CA ALA A 291 -11.96 13.64 4.98
C ALA A 291 -10.93 13.35 6.07
N THR A 292 -9.62 13.57 5.85
CA THR A 292 -8.62 13.43 6.92
C THR A 292 -8.90 14.39 8.08
N LEU A 293 -9.21 15.67 7.79
CA LEU A 293 -9.55 16.66 8.80
C LEU A 293 -10.88 16.32 9.50
N ILE A 294 -11.87 15.86 8.73
CA ILE A 294 -13.16 15.43 9.26
C ILE A 294 -12.98 14.20 10.18
N GLY A 295 -12.18 13.22 9.77
CA GLY A 295 -11.81 12.04 10.56
C GLY A 295 -11.14 12.41 11.88
N GLN A 296 -10.26 13.42 11.89
CA GLN A 296 -9.68 13.94 13.13
C GLN A 296 -10.71 14.59 14.07
N ARG A 297 -11.73 15.27 13.53
CA ARG A 297 -12.85 15.81 14.34
C ARG A 297 -13.66 14.67 14.96
N PHE A 298 -13.96 13.64 14.17
CA PHE A 298 -14.60 12.41 14.65
C PHE A 298 -13.79 11.73 15.75
N TYR A 299 -12.47 11.62 15.56
CA TYR A 299 -11.55 11.07 16.58
C TYR A 299 -11.58 11.88 17.88
N LYS A 300 -11.49 13.21 17.81
CA LYS A 300 -11.57 14.11 18.98
C LYS A 300 -12.90 13.96 19.72
N GLU A 301 -14.02 13.88 19.01
CA GLU A 301 -15.35 13.69 19.62
C GLU A 301 -15.51 12.29 20.22
N ALA A 302 -15.08 11.24 19.51
CA ALA A 302 -15.10 9.87 20.01
C ALA A 302 -14.31 9.71 21.32
N LYS A 303 -13.11 10.32 21.41
CA LYS A 303 -12.31 10.35 22.65
C LYS A 303 -13.04 11.02 23.81
N LYS A 304 -13.67 12.17 23.55
CA LYS A 304 -14.44 12.92 24.55
C LYS A 304 -15.64 12.11 25.05
N LEU A 305 -16.37 11.47 24.13
CA LEU A 305 -17.49 10.60 24.48
C LEU A 305 -17.02 9.37 25.27
N TRP A 306 -15.95 8.70 24.83
CA TRP A 306 -15.38 7.56 25.55
C TRP A 306 -14.94 7.92 26.97
N LYS A 307 -14.25 9.05 27.14
CA LYS A 307 -13.84 9.56 28.45
C LYS A 307 -15.05 9.73 29.38
N ARG A 308 -16.14 10.31 28.90
CA ARG A 308 -17.39 10.46 29.67
C ARG A 308 -18.02 9.11 30.02
N THR A 309 -18.03 8.17 29.07
CA THR A 309 -18.52 6.79 29.31
C THR A 309 -17.73 6.11 30.42
N LYS A 310 -16.39 6.26 30.43
CA LYS A 310 -15.52 5.75 31.50
C LYS A 310 -15.79 6.43 32.85
N GLU A 311 -15.85 7.75 32.87
CA GLU A 311 -16.11 8.54 34.09
C GLU A 311 -17.47 8.23 34.71
N ALA A 312 -18.48 7.97 33.87
CA ALA A 312 -19.81 7.57 34.31
C ALA A 312 -19.90 6.10 34.77
N GLN A 313 -18.81 5.32 34.65
CA GLN A 313 -18.80 3.87 34.92
C GLN A 313 -19.95 3.14 34.22
N ALA A 314 -20.23 3.52 32.97
CA ALA A 314 -21.30 2.93 32.20
C ALA A 314 -21.06 1.42 32.02
N THR A 315 -22.15 0.66 31.95
CA THR A 315 -22.09 -0.78 31.68
C THR A 315 -21.41 -1.05 30.35
N ASP A 316 -20.50 -2.03 30.33
CA ASP A 316 -19.82 -2.45 29.12
C ASP A 316 -20.82 -3.09 28.15
N HIS A 317 -20.75 -2.69 26.87
CA HIS A 317 -21.57 -3.25 25.79
C HIS A 317 -20.68 -3.59 24.59
N VAL A 318 -21.10 -4.56 23.78
CA VAL A 318 -20.36 -4.98 22.56
C VAL A 318 -20.11 -3.81 21.59
N CYS A 319 -21.02 -2.85 21.47
CA CYS A 319 -20.84 -1.66 20.63
C CYS A 319 -19.76 -0.73 21.16
N THR A 320 -19.65 -0.62 22.49
CA THR A 320 -18.61 0.17 23.15
C THR A 320 -17.25 -0.47 22.93
N VAL A 321 -17.17 -1.80 22.99
CA VAL A 321 -15.97 -2.56 22.62
C VAL A 321 -15.55 -2.29 21.17
N ALA A 322 -16.48 -2.37 20.22
CA ALA A 322 -16.21 -2.06 18.82
C ALA A 322 -15.71 -0.60 18.66
N ALA A 323 -16.31 0.34 19.39
CA ALA A 323 -15.89 1.74 19.36
C ALA A 323 -14.45 1.94 19.88
N VAL A 324 -14.08 1.28 20.97
CA VAL A 324 -12.72 1.36 21.52
C VAL A 324 -11.71 0.67 20.62
N HIS A 325 -12.10 -0.40 19.93
CA HIS A 325 -11.25 -1.00 18.89
C HIS A 325 -10.99 -0.03 17.73
N TYR A 326 -12.02 0.66 17.22
CA TYR A 326 -11.85 1.71 16.20
C TYR A 326 -10.97 2.86 16.67
N LEU A 327 -11.12 3.31 17.93
CA LEU A 327 -10.24 4.30 18.55
C LEU A 327 -8.78 3.81 18.59
N PHE A 328 -8.56 2.57 19.00
CA PHE A 328 -7.24 1.94 19.05
C PHE A 328 -6.57 1.90 17.67
N ILE A 329 -7.22 1.35 16.65
CA ILE A 329 -6.62 1.25 15.31
C ILE A 329 -6.45 2.64 14.66
N THR A 330 -7.35 3.59 14.95
CA THR A 330 -7.20 4.98 14.50
C THR A 330 -5.99 5.65 15.15
N ALA A 331 -5.81 5.46 16.46
CA ALA A 331 -4.65 5.98 17.18
C ALA A 331 -3.33 5.40 16.63
N VAL A 332 -3.31 4.09 16.33
CA VAL A 332 -2.18 3.42 15.66
C VAL A 332 -1.90 4.07 14.30
N SER A 333 -2.92 4.23 13.45
CA SER A 333 -2.76 4.82 12.12
C SER A 333 -2.34 6.29 12.12
N PHE A 334 -2.65 7.03 13.18
CA PHE A 334 -2.15 8.40 13.39
C PHE A 334 -0.74 8.45 13.99
N GLY A 335 -0.12 7.32 14.30
CA GLY A 335 1.14 7.28 15.04
C GLY A 335 1.04 7.88 16.44
N ALA A 336 -0.15 7.86 17.06
CA ALA A 336 -0.45 8.49 18.34
C ALA A 336 0.05 7.65 19.53
N GLY A 337 1.37 7.44 19.60
CA GLY A 337 2.14 6.72 20.64
C GLY A 337 1.39 6.31 21.91
N ALA A 338 1.42 7.17 22.94
CA ALA A 338 0.82 6.84 24.23
C ALA A 338 -0.70 6.60 24.17
N GLU A 339 -1.41 7.25 23.24
CA GLU A 339 -2.87 7.14 23.15
C GLU A 339 -3.31 5.74 22.72
N TYR A 340 -2.63 5.11 21.76
CA TYR A 340 -3.02 3.76 21.33
C TYR A 340 -2.78 2.73 22.44
N VAL A 341 -1.75 2.91 23.27
CA VAL A 341 -1.47 2.02 24.42
C VAL A 341 -2.60 2.09 25.44
N GLU A 342 -3.10 3.30 25.72
CA GLU A 342 -4.27 3.50 26.60
C GLU A 342 -5.52 2.81 26.04
N PHE A 343 -5.84 3.01 24.75
CA PHE A 343 -7.02 2.36 24.15
C PHE A 343 -6.88 0.84 24.07
N LEU A 344 -5.67 0.32 23.85
CA LEU A 344 -5.41 -1.12 23.86
C LEU A 344 -5.65 -1.72 25.24
N GLY A 345 -5.17 -1.06 26.31
CA GLY A 345 -5.44 -1.46 27.69
C GLY A 345 -6.95 -1.45 28.01
N ASP A 346 -7.63 -0.34 27.68
CA ASP A 346 -9.07 -0.21 27.84
C ASP A 346 -9.85 -1.31 27.11
N LEU A 347 -9.44 -1.63 25.87
CA LEU A 347 -10.06 -2.67 25.04
C LEU A 347 -9.91 -4.06 25.68
N LEU A 348 -8.70 -4.40 26.13
CA LEU A 348 -8.41 -5.71 26.75
C LEU A 348 -9.18 -5.88 28.05
N ASP A 349 -9.17 -4.86 28.92
CA ASP A 349 -9.86 -4.88 30.20
C ASP A 349 -11.38 -5.02 30.03
N MET A 350 -11.97 -4.25 29.10
CA MET A 350 -13.40 -4.32 28.79
C MET A 350 -13.79 -5.67 28.17
N SER A 351 -12.97 -6.19 27.26
CA SER A 351 -13.19 -7.49 26.62
C SER A 351 -13.14 -8.63 27.64
N GLN A 352 -12.26 -8.53 28.64
CA GLN A 352 -12.16 -9.49 29.73
C GLN A 352 -13.40 -9.43 30.66
N ARG A 353 -13.86 -8.23 31.04
CA ARG A 353 -15.08 -8.07 31.87
C ARG A 353 -16.33 -8.61 31.17
N LEU A 354 -16.43 -8.42 29.86
CA LEU A 354 -17.53 -8.97 29.06
C LEU A 354 -17.39 -10.47 28.79
N GLY A 355 -16.25 -11.09 29.12
CA GLY A 355 -16.00 -12.50 28.85
C GLY A 355 -15.97 -12.81 27.36
N LEU A 356 -15.27 -12.00 26.56
CA LEU A 356 -15.08 -12.27 25.13
C LEU A 356 -13.98 -13.31 24.89
N PHE A 357 -12.89 -13.23 25.65
CA PHE A 357 -11.73 -14.13 25.60
C PHE A 357 -10.97 -14.05 26.94
N ASN A 358 -9.83 -14.74 27.08
CA ASN A 358 -9.06 -14.83 28.33
C ASN A 358 -9.83 -15.46 29.51
N ILE A 359 -10.83 -16.29 29.23
CA ILE A 359 -11.56 -17.04 30.26
C ILE A 359 -10.79 -18.34 30.56
N ASP A 360 -10.36 -18.52 31.81
CA ASP A 360 -9.62 -19.70 32.29
C ASP A 360 -10.35 -21.00 31.96
N PRO A 361 -9.79 -21.90 31.11
CA PRO A 361 -10.42 -23.14 30.62
C PRO A 361 -11.11 -24.01 31.67
N SER A 362 -10.69 -23.93 32.94
CA SER A 362 -11.28 -24.67 34.06
C SER A 362 -12.65 -24.13 34.52
N ARG A 363 -12.98 -22.86 34.21
CA ARG A 363 -14.25 -22.23 34.59
C ARG A 363 -15.38 -22.68 33.67
N MET A 364 -16.54 -23.01 34.24
CA MET A 364 -17.76 -23.25 33.46
C MET A 364 -18.24 -21.98 32.77
N GLU A 365 -18.78 -22.11 31.56
CA GLU A 365 -19.44 -21.00 30.89
C GLU A 365 -20.79 -20.72 31.54
N GLU A 366 -20.91 -19.55 32.15
CA GLU A 366 -22.19 -19.04 32.63
C GLU A 366 -22.85 -18.27 31.48
N LEU A 367 -23.77 -18.94 30.78
CA LEU A 367 -24.67 -18.26 29.84
C LEU A 367 -25.62 -17.38 30.66
N ASN A 368 -25.60 -16.08 30.39
CA ASN A 368 -26.58 -15.19 30.97
C ASN A 368 -27.94 -15.45 30.30
N ALA A 369 -28.87 -16.06 31.05
CA ALA A 369 -30.20 -16.40 30.55
C ALA A 369 -31.02 -15.17 30.11
N ASN A 370 -30.61 -13.96 30.50
CA ASN A 370 -31.27 -12.72 30.15
C ASN A 370 -30.79 -12.12 28.81
N ASP A 371 -29.74 -12.66 28.20
CA ASP A 371 -29.20 -12.14 26.95
C ASP A 371 -30.10 -12.51 25.75
N SER A 372 -30.45 -11.52 24.92
CA SER A 372 -31.20 -11.77 23.69
C SER A 372 -30.39 -12.62 22.69
N ALA A 373 -31.05 -13.32 21.78
CA ALA A 373 -30.37 -14.09 20.73
C ALA A 373 -29.48 -13.21 19.83
N ASN A 374 -29.91 -11.96 19.58
CA ASN A 374 -29.11 -10.98 18.84
C ASN A 374 -27.86 -10.57 19.62
N TYR A 375 -27.99 -10.34 20.93
CA TYR A 375 -26.86 -10.00 21.78
C TYR A 375 -25.84 -11.14 21.89
N GLN A 376 -26.31 -12.38 22.11
CA GLN A 376 -25.43 -13.56 22.14
C GLN A 376 -24.65 -13.72 20.83
N ARG A 377 -25.31 -13.51 19.68
CA ARG A 377 -24.68 -13.53 18.36
C ARG A 377 -23.64 -12.42 18.20
N ALA A 378 -24.00 -11.18 18.51
CA ALA A 378 -23.10 -10.03 18.42
C ALA A 378 -21.87 -10.23 19.32
N LYS A 379 -22.07 -10.73 20.54
CA LYS A 379 -21.01 -11.06 21.51
C LYS A 379 -20.07 -12.14 20.98
N ALA A 380 -20.59 -13.23 20.41
CA ALA A 380 -19.78 -14.29 19.83
C ALA A 380 -18.96 -13.78 18.63
N GLN A 381 -19.58 -12.99 17.74
CA GLN A 381 -18.93 -12.43 16.56
C GLN A 381 -17.79 -11.48 16.95
N ILE A 382 -18.07 -10.48 17.79
CA ILE A 382 -17.04 -9.51 18.18
C ILE A 382 -15.90 -10.16 18.95
N ALA A 383 -16.16 -11.21 19.75
CA ALA A 383 -15.12 -11.98 20.42
C ALA A 383 -14.15 -12.61 19.41
N TRP A 384 -14.67 -13.24 18.36
CA TRP A 384 -13.86 -13.86 17.31
C TRP A 384 -13.13 -12.84 16.44
N VAL A 385 -13.78 -11.74 16.07
CA VAL A 385 -13.14 -10.67 15.26
C VAL A 385 -12.05 -9.96 16.06
N LEU A 386 -12.27 -9.67 17.34
CA LEU A 386 -11.21 -9.10 18.17
C LEU A 386 -10.06 -10.07 18.40
N PHE A 387 -10.36 -11.37 18.53
CA PHE A 387 -9.31 -12.38 18.64
C PHE A 387 -8.43 -12.42 17.40
N THR A 388 -8.99 -12.38 16.19
CA THR A 388 -8.21 -12.34 14.95
C THR A 388 -7.38 -11.06 14.87
N CYS A 389 -8.00 -9.89 15.06
CA CYS A 389 -7.32 -8.60 15.01
C CYS A 389 -6.18 -8.52 16.04
N LEU A 390 -6.45 -8.81 17.31
CA LEU A 390 -5.45 -8.68 18.38
C LEU A 390 -4.35 -9.75 18.29
N THR A 391 -4.65 -10.95 17.79
CA THR A 391 -3.60 -11.95 17.49
C THR A 391 -2.70 -11.48 16.35
N PHE A 392 -3.25 -10.77 15.35
CA PHE A 392 -2.44 -10.14 14.32
C PHE A 392 -1.58 -8.99 14.87
N PHE A 393 -2.16 -8.10 15.69
CA PHE A 393 -1.40 -7.05 16.38
C PHE A 393 -0.32 -7.61 17.31
N SER A 394 -0.51 -8.81 17.86
CA SER A 394 0.54 -9.50 18.62
C SER A 394 1.80 -9.76 17.78
N LEU A 395 1.65 -10.07 16.49
CA LEU A 395 2.79 -10.17 15.58
C LEU A 395 3.44 -8.80 15.33
N LEU A 396 2.64 -7.77 15.03
CA LEU A 396 3.14 -6.44 14.69
C LEU A 396 3.81 -5.70 15.86
N LEU A 397 3.34 -5.95 17.09
CA LEU A 397 3.86 -5.33 18.31
C LEU A 397 4.88 -6.21 19.03
N HIS A 398 5.10 -7.46 18.57
CA HIS A 398 5.96 -8.46 19.22
C HIS A 398 5.57 -8.69 20.69
N GLN A 399 4.27 -8.80 20.97
CA GLN A 399 3.72 -8.91 22.34
C GLN A 399 2.53 -9.85 22.37
N ARG A 400 2.40 -10.68 23.41
CA ARG A 400 1.21 -11.53 23.60
C ARG A 400 0.05 -10.74 24.21
N LEU A 401 -0.94 -10.37 23.40
CA LEU A 401 -2.10 -9.59 23.83
C LEU A 401 -3.24 -10.46 24.39
N ILE A 402 -3.36 -11.70 23.91
CA ILE A 402 -4.41 -12.63 24.32
C ILE A 402 -3.79 -13.90 24.90
N LYS A 403 -4.25 -14.29 26.09
CA LYS A 403 -3.84 -15.52 26.79
C LYS A 403 -4.63 -16.73 26.30
N HIS A 404 -5.96 -16.62 26.23
CA HIS A 404 -6.84 -17.71 25.81
C HIS A 404 -7.83 -17.24 24.73
N PRO A 405 -8.08 -18.04 23.68
CA PRO A 405 -9.02 -17.68 22.62
C PRO A 405 -10.47 -17.58 23.13
N PRO A 406 -11.39 -17.00 22.32
CA PRO A 406 -12.82 -17.10 22.54
C PRO A 406 -13.27 -18.56 22.67
N ARG A 407 -14.33 -18.76 23.47
CA ARG A 407 -14.94 -20.09 23.67
C ARG A 407 -16.22 -20.30 22.87
N ALA A 408 -16.81 -19.21 22.39
CA ALA A 408 -17.98 -19.27 21.52
C ALA A 408 -17.68 -20.18 20.31
N PRO A 409 -18.68 -20.92 19.79
CA PRO A 409 -18.48 -21.74 18.61
C PRO A 409 -17.99 -20.87 17.44
N LEU A 410 -17.17 -21.44 16.57
CA LEU A 410 -16.71 -20.75 15.37
C LEU A 410 -17.91 -20.27 14.54
N PRO A 411 -17.83 -19.09 13.89
CA PRO A 411 -18.89 -18.57 13.04
C PRO A 411 -19.35 -19.61 12.01
N GLN A 412 -20.67 -19.79 11.86
CA GLN A 412 -21.23 -20.75 10.90
C GLN A 412 -22.16 -20.09 9.88
N ARG A 413 -22.03 -20.53 8.62
CA ARG A 413 -22.93 -20.12 7.53
C ARG A 413 -24.36 -20.49 7.89
N ARG A 414 -25.26 -19.51 7.79
CA ARG A 414 -26.71 -19.74 7.83
C ARG A 414 -27.27 -19.52 6.43
N ALA A 415 -28.22 -20.37 6.03
CA ALA A 415 -29.10 -20.04 4.92
C ALA A 415 -30.06 -18.95 5.42
N HIS A 416 -29.91 -17.72 4.93
CA HIS A 416 -30.96 -16.71 5.10
C HIS A 416 -32.14 -17.11 4.22
N ILE A 417 -33.16 -17.74 4.80
CA ILE A 417 -34.46 -17.91 4.14
C ILE A 417 -35.30 -16.69 4.51
N THR A 418 -35.21 -15.61 3.74
CA THR A 418 -36.18 -14.53 3.81
C THR A 418 -37.44 -14.96 3.06
N ARG A 419 -38.54 -15.12 3.80
CA ARG A 419 -39.84 -15.50 3.26
C ARG A 419 -40.61 -14.22 2.96
N ASP A 420 -40.41 -13.65 1.78
CA ASP A 420 -41.25 -12.56 1.31
C ASP A 420 -42.06 -12.99 0.08
N THR A 421 -43.38 -12.80 0.15
CA THR A 421 -44.38 -12.96 -0.93
C THR A 421 -44.39 -14.26 -1.77
N GLY A 422 -43.94 -15.40 -1.23
CA GLY A 422 -44.17 -16.71 -1.87
C GLY A 422 -43.35 -17.00 -3.13
N LEU A 423 -42.44 -16.10 -3.51
CA LEU A 423 -41.32 -16.41 -4.42
C LEU A 423 -40.03 -16.47 -3.61
N ILE A 424 -39.36 -17.62 -3.65
CA ILE A 424 -37.97 -17.74 -3.18
C ILE A 424 -37.11 -16.88 -4.11
N LYS A 425 -36.84 -15.64 -3.73
CA LYS A 425 -35.76 -14.84 -4.33
C LYS A 425 -34.59 -14.87 -3.37
N GLU A 426 -33.54 -15.60 -3.74
CA GLU A 426 -32.20 -15.38 -3.19
C GLU A 426 -31.81 -13.94 -3.53
N HIS A 427 -32.08 -13.00 -2.62
CA HIS A 427 -31.46 -11.68 -2.70
C HIS A 427 -30.04 -11.86 -2.16
N THR A 428 -29.09 -12.07 -3.06
CA THR A 428 -27.66 -11.93 -2.79
C THR A 428 -27.32 -10.45 -2.66
N ILE A 429 -27.88 -9.76 -1.66
CA ILE A 429 -27.35 -8.46 -1.24
C ILE A 429 -26.12 -8.78 -0.40
N GLY A 430 -24.98 -8.21 -0.80
CA GLY A 430 -23.64 -8.57 -0.36
C GLY A 430 -23.42 -8.44 1.14
N ILE A 431 -23.76 -9.48 1.91
CA ILE A 431 -23.23 -9.68 3.25
C ILE A 431 -21.84 -10.33 3.06
N PRO A 432 -20.73 -9.69 3.44
CA PRO A 432 -19.42 -10.32 3.38
C PRO A 432 -19.39 -11.60 4.22
N ASP A 433 -19.36 -12.68 3.44
CA ASP A 433 -18.79 -14.00 3.66
C ASP A 433 -18.46 -14.42 5.12
N VAL A 434 -19.45 -14.97 5.83
CA VAL A 434 -19.24 -15.69 7.09
C VAL A 434 -18.17 -16.79 6.95
N ASN A 435 -17.92 -17.32 5.74
CA ASN A 435 -16.83 -18.26 5.52
C ASN A 435 -15.48 -17.56 5.66
N LEU A 436 -15.32 -16.34 5.17
CA LEU A 436 -14.07 -15.58 5.31
C LEU A 436 -13.74 -15.37 6.79
N LEU A 437 -14.70 -14.92 7.59
CA LEU A 437 -14.49 -14.77 9.04
C LEU A 437 -14.14 -16.11 9.70
N ARG A 438 -14.83 -17.19 9.35
CA ARG A 438 -14.52 -18.53 9.86
C ARG A 438 -13.09 -18.95 9.53
N GLU A 439 -12.66 -18.80 8.28
CA GLU A 439 -11.31 -19.20 7.86
C GLU A 439 -10.24 -18.30 8.46
N GLN A 440 -10.51 -17.00 8.64
CA GLN A 440 -9.66 -16.11 9.46
C GLN A 440 -9.52 -16.64 10.88
N CYS A 441 -10.62 -16.97 11.58
CA CYS A 441 -10.56 -17.52 12.93
C CYS A 441 -9.71 -18.80 13.00
N ARG A 442 -9.88 -19.71 12.03
CA ARG A 442 -9.09 -20.96 11.96
C ARG A 442 -7.60 -20.70 11.76
N LEU A 443 -7.24 -19.78 10.86
CA LEU A 443 -5.85 -19.35 10.68
C LEU A 443 -5.29 -18.77 11.97
N PHE A 444 -6.00 -17.82 12.58
CA PHE A 444 -5.51 -17.11 13.75
C PHE A 444 -5.47 -17.96 15.02
N LEU A 445 -6.18 -19.10 15.09
CA LEU A 445 -5.93 -20.10 16.14
C LEU A 445 -4.53 -20.73 16.02
N ILE A 446 -4.06 -20.99 14.78
CA ILE A 446 -2.70 -21.49 14.56
C ILE A 446 -1.68 -20.40 14.87
N VAL A 447 -1.94 -19.16 14.43
CA VAL A 447 -1.08 -18.00 14.70
C VAL A 447 -1.04 -17.67 16.20
N HIS A 448 -2.13 -17.85 16.93
CA HIS A 448 -2.17 -17.63 18.38
C HIS A 448 -1.27 -18.61 19.14
N ASP A 449 -1.28 -19.89 18.77
CA ASP A 449 -0.33 -20.88 19.31
C ASP A 449 1.12 -20.48 19.02
N MET A 450 1.37 -19.92 17.84
CA MET A 450 2.68 -19.39 17.46
C MET A 450 3.11 -18.20 18.32
N VAL A 451 2.24 -17.19 18.46
CA VAL A 451 2.43 -16.02 19.32
C VAL A 451 2.69 -16.42 20.78
N GLN A 452 2.00 -17.46 21.27
CA GLN A 452 2.21 -17.95 22.63
C GLN A 452 3.62 -18.49 22.85
N VAL A 453 4.22 -19.17 21.86
CA VAL A 453 5.61 -19.65 21.97
C VAL A 453 6.60 -18.50 21.81
N MET A 454 6.38 -17.62 20.83
CA MET A 454 7.30 -16.53 20.50
C MET A 454 7.35 -15.43 21.57
N TYR A 455 6.19 -15.09 22.16
CA TYR A 455 6.03 -13.91 23.04
C TYR A 455 5.38 -14.24 24.38
N GLY A 456 5.32 -15.52 24.76
CA GLY A 456 4.67 -15.96 26.00
C GLY A 456 5.54 -15.94 27.25
N SER A 457 6.87 -15.80 27.11
CA SER A 457 7.83 -15.73 28.22
C SER A 457 8.59 -14.41 28.13
N GLU A 458 8.68 -13.69 29.24
CA GLU A 458 9.51 -12.47 29.34
C GLU A 458 11.01 -12.79 29.51
N GLU A 459 11.35 -14.03 29.89
CA GLU A 459 12.72 -14.44 30.19
C GLU A 459 13.48 -14.99 28.96
N MET A 460 12.75 -15.40 27.91
CA MET A 460 13.33 -16.06 26.74
C MET A 460 13.17 -15.18 25.49
N LEU A 461 14.28 -14.93 24.79
CA LEU A 461 14.24 -14.18 23.53
C LEU A 461 13.47 -14.99 22.47
N CYS A 462 12.73 -14.29 21.60
CA CYS A 462 12.00 -14.92 20.50
C CYS A 462 12.93 -15.74 19.59
N ALA A 463 14.16 -15.27 19.37
CA ALA A 463 15.21 -15.99 18.65
C ALA A 463 15.49 -17.39 19.21
N GLU A 464 15.33 -17.61 20.52
CA GLU A 464 15.63 -18.87 21.21
C GLU A 464 14.38 -19.73 21.43
N ALA A 465 13.20 -19.11 21.50
CA ALA A 465 11.94 -19.80 21.79
C ALA A 465 11.48 -20.75 20.68
N VAL A 466 11.80 -20.45 19.42
CA VAL A 466 11.35 -21.23 18.27
C VAL A 466 12.34 -22.35 17.95
N THR A 467 11.87 -23.60 18.02
CA THR A 467 12.64 -24.80 17.64
C THR A 467 12.24 -25.31 16.25
N LEU A 468 13.13 -26.04 15.58
CA LEU A 468 12.85 -26.68 14.27
C LEU A 468 11.63 -27.63 14.32
N ALA A 469 11.46 -28.38 15.41
CA ALA A 469 10.33 -29.28 15.58
C ALA A 469 9.01 -28.52 15.72
N PHE A 470 9.01 -27.43 16.48
CA PHE A 470 7.86 -26.55 16.61
C PHE A 470 7.51 -25.90 15.27
N ALA A 471 8.48 -25.26 14.61
CA ALA A 471 8.27 -24.61 13.32
C ALA A 471 7.76 -25.58 12.26
N GLY A 472 8.36 -26.77 12.15
CA GLY A 472 7.89 -27.80 11.23
C GLY A 472 6.45 -28.23 11.48
N LYS A 473 6.06 -28.47 12.74
CA LYS A 473 4.69 -28.89 13.09
C LYS A 473 3.67 -27.77 12.85
N THR A 474 4.03 -26.53 13.19
CA THR A 474 3.16 -25.37 12.96
C THR A 474 3.01 -25.10 11.47
N TYR A 475 4.09 -25.20 10.69
CA TYR A 475 4.02 -25.06 9.23
C TYR A 475 3.15 -26.15 8.58
N GLN A 476 3.21 -27.39 9.05
CA GLN A 476 2.31 -28.45 8.60
C GLN A 476 0.83 -28.09 8.85
N ARG A 477 0.49 -27.51 10.01
CA ARG A 477 -0.87 -27.06 10.32
C ARG A 477 -1.31 -25.92 9.38
N LEU A 478 -0.42 -24.99 9.06
CA LEU A 478 -0.67 -23.92 8.11
C LEU A 478 -0.93 -24.47 6.70
N LEU A 479 -0.14 -25.44 6.24
CA LEU A 479 -0.38 -26.10 4.95
C LEU A 479 -1.73 -26.82 4.91
N VAL A 480 -2.07 -27.59 5.95
CA VAL A 480 -3.38 -28.26 6.05
C VAL A 480 -4.54 -27.25 6.04
N TRP A 481 -4.42 -26.14 6.78
CA TRP A 481 -5.42 -25.07 6.74
C TRP A 481 -5.59 -24.51 5.33
N ALA A 482 -4.48 -24.26 4.61
CA ALA A 482 -4.52 -23.74 3.25
C ALA A 482 -5.17 -24.72 2.26
N ASP A 483 -4.90 -26.02 2.39
CA ASP A 483 -5.48 -27.08 1.54
C ASP A 483 -6.99 -27.25 1.75
N GLU A 484 -7.49 -26.90 2.94
CA GLU A 484 -8.90 -26.96 3.30
C GLU A 484 -9.68 -25.69 2.98
N LEU A 485 -9.03 -24.65 2.43
CA LEU A 485 -9.71 -23.42 2.03
C LEU A 485 -10.76 -23.69 0.95
N PRO A 486 -11.94 -23.05 1.03
CA PRO A 486 -12.92 -23.07 -0.05
C PRO A 486 -12.30 -22.59 -1.37
N LEU A 487 -12.68 -23.22 -2.50
CA LEU A 487 -12.17 -22.85 -3.82
C LEU A 487 -12.48 -21.38 -4.21
N GLU A 488 -13.55 -20.82 -3.66
CA GLU A 488 -13.91 -19.40 -3.81
C GLU A 488 -12.87 -18.44 -3.19
N MET A 489 -12.05 -18.94 -2.26
CA MET A 489 -10.94 -18.20 -1.64
C MET A 489 -9.58 -18.51 -2.28
N ALA A 490 -9.55 -19.26 -3.39
CA ALA A 490 -8.34 -19.50 -4.15
C ALA A 490 -7.80 -18.20 -4.75
N GLN A 491 -6.47 -18.06 -4.79
CA GLN A 491 -5.83 -16.94 -5.48
C GLN A 491 -6.10 -17.04 -6.99
N GLY A 492 -6.67 -16.00 -7.59
CA GLY A 492 -7.03 -16.00 -9.02
C GLY A 492 -7.72 -14.72 -9.51
N ASP A 493 -8.16 -14.73 -10.77
CA ASP A 493 -8.74 -13.54 -11.44
C ASP A 493 -10.04 -13.04 -10.80
N GLN A 494 -10.80 -13.91 -10.14
CA GLN A 494 -12.04 -13.55 -9.42
C GLN A 494 -11.85 -13.38 -7.91
N CYS A 495 -10.62 -13.51 -7.41
CA CYS A 495 -10.29 -13.29 -6.01
C CYS A 495 -10.61 -11.84 -5.63
N SER A 496 -11.22 -11.64 -4.46
CA SER A 496 -11.49 -10.31 -3.90
C SER A 496 -10.24 -9.76 -3.20
N HIS A 497 -10.21 -8.44 -2.98
CA HIS A 497 -9.06 -7.82 -2.31
C HIS A 497 -8.89 -8.33 -0.85
N TYR A 498 -9.99 -8.60 -0.13
CA TYR A 498 -9.95 -9.12 1.24
C TYR A 498 -9.51 -10.59 1.33
N VAL A 499 -9.79 -11.42 0.31
CA VAL A 499 -9.22 -12.77 0.23
C VAL A 499 -7.71 -12.68 -0.04
N MET A 500 -7.25 -11.74 -0.88
CA MET A 500 -5.81 -11.50 -1.05
C MET A 500 -5.14 -11.11 0.28
N ILE A 501 -5.80 -10.30 1.13
CA ILE A 501 -5.30 -9.95 2.46
C ILE A 501 -5.22 -11.18 3.38
N LEU A 502 -6.17 -12.11 3.31
CA LEU A 502 -6.07 -13.38 4.04
C LEU A 502 -4.81 -14.17 3.65
N HIS A 503 -4.48 -14.24 2.36
CA HIS A 503 -3.24 -14.86 1.88
C HIS A 503 -1.98 -14.09 2.29
N ILE A 504 -2.05 -12.76 2.39
CA ILE A 504 -0.97 -11.95 2.99
C ILE A 504 -0.72 -12.38 4.43
N TYR A 505 -1.78 -12.46 5.25
CA TYR A 505 -1.65 -12.85 6.66
C TYR A 505 -1.08 -14.27 6.82
N TYR A 506 -1.47 -15.18 5.93
CA TYR A 506 -0.90 -16.53 5.87
C TYR A 506 0.63 -16.51 5.65
N HIS A 507 1.12 -15.82 4.62
CA HIS A 507 2.56 -15.78 4.33
C HIS A 507 3.35 -14.96 5.36
N VAL A 508 2.76 -13.90 5.91
CA VAL A 508 3.32 -13.13 7.03
C VAL A 508 3.56 -14.03 8.25
N ALA A 509 2.57 -14.86 8.61
CA ALA A 509 2.71 -15.80 9.72
C ALA A 509 3.83 -16.84 9.48
N ILE A 510 3.98 -17.35 8.26
CA ILE A 510 5.07 -18.27 7.91
C ILE A 510 6.43 -17.56 8.01
N ILE A 511 6.53 -16.33 7.49
CA ILE A 511 7.76 -15.55 7.55
C ILE A 511 8.19 -15.34 9.01
N ASP A 512 7.28 -14.97 9.89
CA ASP A 512 7.58 -14.82 11.32
C ASP A 512 7.95 -16.14 12.00
N LEU A 513 7.25 -17.24 11.68
CA LEU A 513 7.55 -18.55 12.24
C LEU A 513 8.99 -18.98 11.97
N PHE A 514 9.53 -18.68 10.79
CA PHE A 514 10.86 -19.11 10.38
C PHE A 514 11.96 -18.07 10.59
N ARG A 515 11.64 -16.78 10.73
CA ARG A 515 12.63 -15.71 10.92
C ARG A 515 13.61 -15.97 12.09
N PRO A 516 13.17 -16.41 13.29
CA PRO A 516 14.09 -16.78 14.38
C PRO A 516 15.13 -17.84 13.97
N LEU A 517 14.70 -18.85 13.22
CA LEU A 517 15.56 -19.97 12.79
C LEU A 517 16.61 -19.53 11.77
N LEU A 518 16.39 -18.43 11.05
CA LEU A 518 17.39 -17.87 10.13
C LEU A 518 18.60 -17.27 10.86
N GLN A 519 18.43 -16.86 12.12
CA GLN A 519 19.48 -16.27 12.94
C GLN A 519 20.22 -17.32 13.79
N GLN A 520 19.64 -18.52 13.95
CA GLN A 520 20.25 -19.61 14.71
C GLN A 520 21.36 -20.31 13.90
N ASN A 521 22.44 -20.69 14.57
CA ASN A 521 23.56 -21.35 13.90
C ASN A 521 23.18 -22.73 13.35
N GLY A 522 23.32 -22.92 12.04
CA GLY A 522 23.11 -24.19 11.35
C GLY A 522 21.66 -24.62 11.18
N ALA A 523 20.70 -24.01 11.89
CA ALA A 523 19.27 -24.26 11.71
C ALA A 523 18.73 -23.93 10.31
N PRO A 524 19.16 -22.86 9.60
CA PRO A 524 18.56 -22.44 8.33
C PRO A 524 18.54 -23.53 7.27
N ARG A 525 19.57 -24.40 7.26
CA ARG A 525 19.76 -25.48 6.28
C ARG A 525 19.41 -26.86 6.82
N GLN A 526 18.88 -26.95 8.04
CA GLN A 526 18.47 -28.23 8.61
C GLN A 526 17.10 -28.61 8.08
N ARG A 527 16.95 -29.88 7.71
CA ARG A 527 15.67 -30.43 7.26
C ARG A 527 14.62 -30.34 8.37
N LEU A 528 13.44 -29.86 8.03
CA LEU A 528 12.29 -29.82 8.92
C LEU A 528 11.83 -31.24 9.26
N PRO A 529 11.72 -31.61 10.56
CA PRO A 529 11.43 -32.99 10.96
C PRO A 529 10.16 -33.62 10.36
N PRO A 530 9.03 -32.88 10.20
CA PRO A 530 7.81 -33.46 9.60
C PRO A 530 7.91 -33.72 8.09
N PHE A 531 8.93 -33.19 7.41
CA PHE A 531 9.04 -33.21 5.96
C PHE A 531 10.09 -34.22 5.49
N ARG A 532 9.77 -34.94 4.42
CA ARG A 532 10.66 -35.97 3.84
C ARG A 532 11.72 -35.39 2.92
N SER A 533 11.37 -34.31 2.20
CA SER A 533 12.25 -33.62 1.27
C SER A 533 13.45 -33.03 2.01
N ALA A 534 14.66 -33.22 1.48
CA ALA A 534 15.87 -32.61 2.03
C ALA A 534 15.88 -31.08 1.86
N GLU A 535 15.12 -30.58 0.89
CA GLU A 535 14.96 -29.16 0.54
C GLU A 535 13.93 -28.45 1.43
N ALA A 536 13.20 -29.19 2.27
CA ALA A 536 12.28 -28.63 3.25
C ALA A 536 13.06 -28.07 4.45
N THR A 537 13.74 -26.95 4.25
CA THR A 537 14.56 -26.24 5.25
C THR A 537 13.93 -24.89 5.62
N PRO A 538 14.23 -24.32 6.81
CA PRO A 538 13.74 -23.00 7.19
C PRO A 538 13.98 -21.89 6.16
N ASP A 539 15.18 -21.82 5.57
CA ASP A 539 15.51 -20.80 4.56
C ASP A 539 14.69 -20.97 3.28
N ALA A 540 14.48 -22.21 2.82
CA ALA A 540 13.66 -22.51 1.66
C ALA A 540 12.17 -22.18 1.88
N VAL A 541 11.61 -22.49 3.05
CA VAL A 541 10.21 -22.16 3.40
C VAL A 541 10.02 -20.65 3.51
N TYR A 542 10.96 -19.96 4.16
CA TYR A 542 10.96 -18.50 4.26
C TYR A 542 11.02 -17.87 2.87
N ALA A 543 11.98 -18.30 2.03
CA ALA A 543 12.16 -17.79 0.67
C ALA A 543 10.92 -18.03 -0.20
N ALA A 544 10.31 -19.21 -0.14
CA ALA A 544 9.08 -19.51 -0.88
C ALA A 544 7.93 -18.57 -0.50
N SER A 545 7.78 -18.23 0.79
CA SER A 545 6.74 -17.32 1.25
C SER A 545 7.03 -15.86 0.89
N VAL A 546 8.30 -15.43 0.93
CA VAL A 546 8.73 -14.12 0.41
C VAL A 546 8.47 -14.01 -1.09
N ASN A 547 8.73 -15.07 -1.87
CA ASN A 547 8.43 -15.11 -3.30
C ASN A 547 6.93 -15.00 -3.58
N GLN A 548 6.07 -15.62 -2.76
CA GLN A 548 4.63 -15.39 -2.86
C GLN A 548 4.26 -13.95 -2.51
N LEU A 549 4.84 -13.34 -1.47
CA LEU A 549 4.60 -11.91 -1.17
C LEU A 549 5.06 -10.97 -2.30
N LYS A 550 6.20 -11.23 -2.96
CA LYS A 550 6.64 -10.48 -4.16
C LYS A 550 5.52 -10.44 -5.21
N ARG A 551 4.92 -11.59 -5.50
CA ARG A 551 3.82 -11.73 -6.47
C ARG A 551 2.53 -11.08 -6.00
N ILE A 552 2.13 -11.33 -4.74
CA ILE A 552 0.92 -10.78 -4.15
C ILE A 552 0.98 -9.24 -4.14
N VAL A 553 2.09 -8.63 -3.73
CA VAL A 553 2.24 -7.16 -3.71
C VAL A 553 2.08 -6.57 -5.11
N LEU A 554 2.70 -7.19 -6.12
CA LEU A 554 2.57 -6.76 -7.51
C LEU A 554 1.12 -6.82 -8.01
N LEU A 555 0.48 -7.97 -7.84
CA LEU A 555 -0.89 -8.19 -8.28
C LEU A 555 -1.86 -7.31 -7.50
N TYR A 556 -1.63 -7.13 -6.19
CA TYR A 556 -2.49 -6.33 -5.35
C TYR A 556 -2.48 -4.87 -5.82
N ARG A 557 -1.28 -4.32 -6.03
CA ARG A 557 -1.07 -2.97 -6.54
C ARG A 557 -1.63 -2.77 -7.95
N GLN A 558 -1.53 -3.78 -8.82
CA GLN A 558 -1.98 -3.69 -10.20
C GLN A 558 -3.50 -3.81 -10.34
N LYS A 559 -4.11 -4.76 -9.62
CA LYS A 559 -5.49 -5.20 -9.87
C LYS A 559 -6.51 -4.48 -8.98
N TYR A 560 -6.14 -4.10 -7.76
CA TYR A 560 -7.09 -3.60 -6.76
C TYR A 560 -6.86 -2.11 -6.47
N PRO A 561 -7.84 -1.23 -6.74
CA PRO A 561 -7.74 0.19 -6.37
C PRO A 561 -7.56 0.39 -4.85
N GLU A 562 -8.06 -0.55 -4.03
CA GLU A 562 -7.94 -0.63 -2.58
C GLU A 562 -6.48 -0.60 -2.11
N SER A 563 -5.51 -0.93 -2.98
CA SER A 563 -4.08 -0.72 -2.71
C SER A 563 -3.73 0.71 -2.32
N SER A 564 -4.56 1.70 -2.68
CA SER A 564 -4.33 3.11 -2.37
C SER A 564 -5.01 3.60 -1.08
N TYR A 565 -5.98 2.85 -0.52
CA TYR A 565 -6.83 3.36 0.58
C TYR A 565 -7.27 2.32 1.62
N CYS A 566 -6.96 1.04 1.46
CA CYS A 566 -7.12 0.04 2.51
C CYS A 566 -5.77 -0.15 3.20
N PHE A 567 -5.70 -0.03 4.52
CA PHE A 567 -4.45 -0.19 5.27
C PHE A 567 -4.12 -1.65 5.65
N CYS A 568 -5.09 -2.57 5.59
CA CYS A 568 -4.92 -3.94 6.08
C CYS A 568 -3.81 -4.74 5.37
N TRP A 569 -3.42 -4.38 4.15
CA TRP A 569 -2.34 -5.07 3.40
C TRP A 569 -0.93 -4.53 3.69
N HIS A 570 -0.77 -3.51 4.55
CA HIS A 570 0.52 -2.87 4.84
C HIS A 570 1.60 -3.84 5.35
N SER A 571 1.19 -4.95 6.00
CA SER A 571 2.12 -5.98 6.48
C SER A 571 2.85 -6.67 5.34
N ALA A 572 2.21 -6.89 4.18
CA ALA A 572 2.90 -7.41 3.00
C ALA A 572 4.06 -6.50 2.59
N LEU A 573 3.83 -5.17 2.60
CA LEU A 573 4.83 -4.18 2.24
C LEU A 573 5.99 -4.15 3.22
N LEU A 574 5.69 -4.15 4.53
CA LEU A 574 6.70 -4.12 5.59
C LEU A 574 7.58 -5.38 5.56
N TYR A 575 6.96 -6.55 5.46
CA TYR A 575 7.65 -7.85 5.48
C TYR A 575 8.49 -8.04 4.22
N LEU A 576 7.93 -7.68 3.05
CA LEU A 576 8.67 -7.73 1.80
C LEU A 576 9.86 -6.76 1.82
N ALA A 577 9.67 -5.52 2.27
CA ALA A 577 10.77 -4.54 2.36
C ALA A 577 11.90 -5.03 3.27
N ASN A 578 11.59 -5.61 4.42
CA ASN A 578 12.59 -6.24 5.31
C ASN A 578 13.35 -7.36 4.60
N ALA A 579 12.63 -8.26 3.92
CA ALA A 579 13.25 -9.35 3.16
C ALA A 579 14.17 -8.80 2.04
N MET A 580 13.77 -7.75 1.33
CA MET A 580 14.56 -7.13 0.26
C MET A 580 15.83 -6.46 0.80
N LEU A 581 15.75 -5.78 1.96
CA LEU A 581 16.93 -5.23 2.61
C LEU A 581 17.91 -6.30 3.08
N THR A 582 17.44 -7.51 3.36
CA THR A 582 18.29 -8.64 3.74
C THR A 582 18.87 -9.33 2.51
N GLU A 583 18.10 -9.47 1.43
CA GLU A 583 18.58 -9.94 0.12
C GLU A 583 19.69 -9.03 -0.44
N ALA A 584 19.55 -7.71 -0.28
CA ALA A 584 20.53 -6.72 -0.71
C ALA A 584 21.92 -6.90 -0.07
N LYS A 585 21.99 -7.43 1.16
CA LYS A 585 23.27 -7.72 1.84
C LYS A 585 24.01 -8.91 1.22
N VAL A 586 23.26 -9.89 0.72
CA VAL A 586 23.81 -11.17 0.23
C VAL A 586 24.08 -11.12 -1.26
N SER A 587 23.24 -10.43 -2.02
CA SER A 587 23.29 -10.35 -3.47
C SER A 587 23.41 -8.89 -3.93
N VAL A 588 24.61 -8.32 -3.80
CA VAL A 588 24.92 -6.94 -4.25
C VAL A 588 24.67 -6.76 -5.76
N HIS A 589 24.68 -7.86 -6.53
CA HIS A 589 24.51 -7.88 -7.99
C HIS A 589 23.13 -8.39 -8.47
N GLY A 590 22.18 -8.69 -7.56
CA GLY A 590 20.81 -9.03 -7.95
C GLY A 590 19.94 -7.78 -7.96
N PRO A 591 19.54 -7.21 -9.11
CA PRO A 591 18.80 -5.94 -9.12
C PRO A 591 17.39 -6.06 -8.52
N GLU A 592 16.82 -7.27 -8.45
CA GLU A 592 15.40 -7.51 -8.11
C GLU A 592 14.96 -6.92 -6.77
N TRP A 593 15.80 -7.03 -5.74
CA TRP A 593 15.45 -6.53 -4.40
C TRP A 593 15.16 -5.03 -4.43
N ARG A 594 15.88 -4.27 -5.28
CA ARG A 594 15.78 -2.81 -5.39
C ARG A 594 14.40 -2.44 -5.88
N PHE A 595 13.90 -3.11 -6.91
CA PHE A 595 12.56 -2.88 -7.42
C PHE A 595 11.49 -3.13 -6.36
N TYR A 596 11.49 -4.31 -5.72
CA TYR A 596 10.45 -4.64 -4.74
C TYR A 596 10.51 -3.73 -3.52
N PHE A 597 11.71 -3.36 -3.08
CA PHE A 597 11.88 -2.38 -2.01
C PHE A 597 11.26 -1.03 -2.38
N LEU A 598 11.56 -0.51 -3.58
CA LEU A 598 11.00 0.75 -4.07
C LEU A 598 9.49 0.67 -4.33
N LEU A 599 8.99 -0.47 -4.77
CA LEU A 599 7.55 -0.73 -4.89
C LEU A 599 6.88 -0.61 -3.52
N CYS A 600 7.47 -1.19 -2.47
CA CYS A 600 6.97 -1.03 -1.11
C CYS A 600 6.98 0.45 -0.68
N MET A 601 8.05 1.19 -0.96
CA MET A 601 8.13 2.63 -0.65
C MET A 601 7.01 3.41 -1.35
N ALA A 602 6.81 3.18 -2.65
CA ALA A 602 5.77 3.85 -3.44
C ALA A 602 4.35 3.52 -2.92
N CYS A 603 4.11 2.28 -2.50
CA CYS A 603 2.84 1.89 -1.90
C CYS A 603 2.62 2.57 -0.54
N PHE A 604 3.64 2.63 0.33
CA PHE A 604 3.54 3.37 1.59
C PHE A 604 3.36 4.89 1.39
N GLN A 605 4.07 5.50 0.44
CA GLN A 605 3.87 6.90 0.05
C GLN A 605 2.43 7.15 -0.42
N THR A 606 1.82 6.19 -1.11
CA THR A 606 0.40 6.26 -1.50
C THR A 606 -0.52 6.22 -0.27
N LEU A 607 -0.32 5.22 0.61
CA LEU A 607 -1.12 5.03 1.83
C LEU A 607 -1.00 6.21 2.81
N TYR A 608 0.12 6.93 2.81
CA TYR A 608 0.34 8.10 3.67
C TYR A 608 -0.70 9.22 3.46
N THR A 609 -1.38 9.24 2.30
CA THR A 609 -2.52 10.15 2.07
C THR A 609 -3.60 9.97 3.14
N GLY A 610 -3.95 8.73 3.49
CA GLY A 610 -4.96 8.43 4.51
C GLY A 610 -4.37 8.13 5.89
N PHE A 611 -3.24 7.42 5.93
CA PHE A 611 -2.71 6.75 7.12
C PHE A 611 -1.32 7.29 7.48
N GLN A 612 -1.23 8.12 8.51
CA GLN A 612 0.02 8.79 8.90
C GLN A 612 1.15 7.82 9.28
N LEU A 613 0.80 6.66 9.85
CA LEU A 613 1.72 5.57 10.19
C LEU A 613 2.61 5.16 9.02
N ALA A 614 2.12 5.26 7.77
CA ALA A 614 2.89 4.93 6.59
C ALA A 614 4.15 5.81 6.42
N LYS A 615 4.12 7.08 6.84
CA LYS A 615 5.32 7.95 6.85
C LYS A 615 6.37 7.43 7.83
N GLY A 616 5.95 7.09 9.06
CA GLY A 616 6.83 6.53 10.08
C GLY A 616 7.53 5.25 9.58
N ILE A 617 6.77 4.30 9.03
CA ILE A 617 7.31 3.06 8.47
C ILE A 617 8.27 3.33 7.31
N THR A 618 7.90 4.21 6.37
CA THR A 618 8.74 4.54 5.21
C THR A 618 10.08 5.12 5.64
N LEU A 619 10.06 6.10 6.54
CA LEU A 619 11.27 6.75 7.03
C LEU A 619 12.16 5.78 7.84
N SER A 620 11.58 4.91 8.67
CA SER A 620 12.32 3.85 9.36
C SER A 620 13.00 2.88 8.38
N LEU A 621 12.29 2.45 7.32
CA LEU A 621 12.85 1.60 6.28
C LEU A 621 13.96 2.31 5.48
N LEU A 622 13.85 3.62 5.24
CA LEU A 622 14.92 4.42 4.66
C LEU A 622 16.16 4.48 5.57
N SER A 623 15.97 4.61 6.88
CA SER A 623 17.08 4.56 7.84
C SER A 623 17.84 3.24 7.73
N MET A 624 17.11 2.13 7.76
CA MET A 624 17.68 0.79 7.61
C MET A 624 18.42 0.63 6.28
N ALA A 625 17.88 1.17 5.18
CA ALA A 625 18.48 1.08 3.86
C ALA A 625 19.77 1.92 3.74
N LEU A 626 19.79 3.11 4.34
CA LEU A 626 20.96 3.99 4.36
C LEU A 626 22.08 3.43 5.23
N GLU A 627 21.76 2.92 6.42
CA GLU A 627 22.73 2.26 7.31
C GLU A 627 23.39 1.05 6.65
N ARG A 628 22.64 0.33 5.80
CA ARG A 628 23.14 -0.81 5.04
C ARG A 628 23.92 -0.41 3.78
N GLY A 629 23.96 0.88 3.42
CA GLY A 629 24.64 1.38 2.22
C GLY A 629 23.97 0.97 0.90
N VAL A 630 22.70 0.53 0.93
CA VAL A 630 21.96 0.05 -0.25
C VAL A 630 21.02 1.11 -0.83
N MET A 631 20.90 2.27 -0.18
CA MET A 631 20.11 3.42 -0.64
C MET A 631 21.00 4.65 -0.78
N GLU A 632 20.85 5.37 -1.89
CA GLU A 632 21.51 6.65 -2.09
C GLU A 632 20.83 7.78 -1.30
N THR A 633 21.62 8.67 -0.71
CA THR A 633 21.11 9.81 0.08
C THR A 633 20.26 10.78 -0.76
N SER A 634 20.55 10.96 -2.04
CA SER A 634 19.72 11.74 -2.99
C SER A 634 18.32 11.15 -3.10
N ARG A 635 18.23 9.85 -3.40
CA ARG A 635 16.96 9.15 -3.56
C ARG A 635 16.13 9.10 -2.27
N ALA A 636 16.79 8.87 -1.13
CA ALA A 636 16.14 8.93 0.18
C ALA A 636 15.55 10.34 0.46
N ARG A 637 16.26 11.41 0.07
CA ARG A 637 15.74 12.79 0.15
C ARG A 637 14.51 13.01 -0.72
N ASP A 638 14.50 12.48 -1.93
CA ASP A 638 13.36 12.64 -2.84
C ASP A 638 12.11 11.93 -2.31
N ILE A 639 12.25 10.71 -1.77
CA ILE A 639 11.14 9.99 -1.12
C ILE A 639 10.62 10.78 0.09
N ARG A 640 11.52 11.30 0.94
CA ARG A 640 11.13 12.15 2.08
C ARG A 640 10.40 13.41 1.64
N ARG A 641 10.89 14.11 0.60
CA ARG A 641 10.26 15.31 0.06
C ARG A 641 8.86 15.01 -0.46
N ASP A 642 8.68 13.91 -1.19
CA ASP A 642 7.35 13.49 -1.66
C ASP A 642 6.39 13.20 -0.50
N LEU A 643 6.87 12.55 0.58
CA LEU A 643 6.06 12.39 1.80
C LEU A 643 5.64 13.75 2.36
N GLU A 644 6.54 14.72 2.55
CA GLU A 644 6.15 16.04 3.08
C GLU A 644 5.12 16.76 2.19
N LEU A 645 5.26 16.66 0.86
CA LEU A 645 4.30 17.22 -0.10
C LEU A 645 2.91 16.58 0.01
N ARG A 646 2.87 15.26 0.22
CA ARG A 646 1.63 14.50 0.43
C ARG A 646 1.02 14.76 1.79
N GLY A 647 1.81 15.16 2.77
CA GLY A 647 1.37 15.31 4.16
C GLY A 647 0.73 16.65 4.48
N ARG A 648 0.65 17.58 3.53
CA ARG A 648 0.20 18.96 3.77
C ARG A 648 -1.22 19.10 4.32
N HIS A 649 -2.08 18.10 4.13
CA HIS A 649 -3.44 18.08 4.67
C HIS A 649 -3.53 17.51 6.09
N HIS A 650 -2.46 16.94 6.63
CA HIS A 650 -2.41 16.44 8.01
C HIS A 650 -2.18 17.60 8.99
N GLU A 651 -3.08 17.82 9.97
CA GLU A 651 -2.90 18.86 11.01
C GLU A 651 -1.61 18.69 11.84
N VAL A 652 -1.12 17.46 11.99
CA VAL A 652 0.07 17.13 12.79
C VAL A 652 0.93 16.14 11.99
N SER A 653 2.08 16.59 11.48
CA SER A 653 2.95 15.81 10.58
C SER A 653 3.98 14.91 11.31
N ASP A 654 4.20 15.14 12.62
CA ASP A 654 5.36 14.62 13.36
C ASP A 654 5.05 13.56 14.42
N ARG A 655 3.88 12.92 14.37
CA ARG A 655 3.56 11.82 15.31
C ARG A 655 4.30 10.55 14.89
N VAL A 656 5.11 10.03 15.79
CA VAL A 656 5.88 8.80 15.60
C VAL A 656 5.31 7.69 16.50
N PRO A 657 5.02 6.50 15.95
CA PRO A 657 4.56 5.39 16.77
C PRO A 657 5.70 4.88 17.66
N VAL A 658 5.49 4.94 18.98
CA VAL A 658 6.50 4.60 20.00
C VAL A 658 6.87 3.11 19.96
N SER A 659 5.89 2.19 19.87
CA SER A 659 6.16 0.74 19.99
C SER A 659 5.95 -0.06 18.70
N TRP A 660 5.86 0.58 17.54
CA TRP A 660 5.66 -0.15 16.28
C TRP A 660 6.98 -0.74 15.79
N VAL A 661 7.06 -2.07 15.65
CA VAL A 661 8.26 -2.76 15.18
C VAL A 661 8.38 -2.62 13.65
N VAL A 662 9.54 -2.17 13.17
CA VAL A 662 9.82 -2.02 11.73
C VAL A 662 11.01 -2.88 11.29
N ASP A 663 12.09 -2.94 12.06
CA ASP A 663 13.21 -3.86 11.77
C ASP A 663 12.91 -5.24 12.35
N LEU A 664 12.30 -6.09 11.53
CA LEU A 664 11.82 -7.41 11.95
C LEU A 664 12.96 -8.37 12.28
N ASP A 665 14.15 -8.16 11.72
CA ASP A 665 15.33 -8.97 12.03
C ASP A 665 15.93 -8.56 13.37
N LEU A 666 16.10 -7.25 13.60
CA LEU A 666 16.61 -6.72 14.88
C LEU A 666 15.67 -7.05 16.04
N ALA A 667 14.35 -7.08 15.78
CA ALA A 667 13.34 -7.35 16.81
C ALA A 667 13.44 -8.73 17.44
N MET A 668 14.17 -9.68 16.83
CA MET A 668 14.38 -11.00 17.40
C MET A 668 15.36 -11.00 18.59
N THR A 669 16.25 -10.01 18.64
CA THR A 669 17.29 -9.88 19.67
C THR A 669 17.16 -8.60 20.49
N ASP A 670 16.69 -7.51 19.89
CA ASP A 670 16.48 -6.22 20.55
C ASP A 670 15.16 -5.57 20.05
N PRO A 671 14.02 -5.98 20.62
CA PRO A 671 12.70 -5.45 20.25
C PRO A 671 12.58 -3.94 20.40
N SER A 672 13.29 -3.33 21.37
CA SER A 672 13.25 -1.89 21.61
C SER A 672 13.92 -1.15 20.47
N ALA A 673 15.15 -1.52 20.13
CA ALA A 673 15.91 -0.87 19.06
C ALA A 673 15.26 -1.02 17.66
N ALA A 674 14.43 -2.05 17.47
CA ALA A 674 13.70 -2.31 16.23
C ALA A 674 12.46 -1.43 16.00
N GLN A 675 12.07 -0.63 17.00
CA GLN A 675 10.88 0.21 16.94
C GLN A 675 11.10 1.46 16.07
N ALA A 676 10.02 1.90 15.42
CA ALA A 676 10.02 3.03 14.50
C ALA A 676 10.63 4.30 15.12
N GLU A 677 10.32 4.61 16.38
CA GLU A 677 10.87 5.76 17.10
C GLU A 677 12.40 5.75 17.14
N ASN A 678 13.00 4.62 17.51
CA ASN A 678 14.45 4.48 17.59
C ASN A 678 15.10 4.54 16.21
N LEU A 679 14.49 3.94 15.19
CA LEU A 679 14.99 4.01 13.81
C LEU A 679 14.91 5.43 13.23
N LEU A 680 13.88 6.20 13.60
CA LEU A 680 13.74 7.59 13.18
C LEU A 680 14.76 8.52 13.83
N GLN A 681 15.09 8.29 15.10
CA GLN A 681 16.18 9.00 15.77
C GLN A 681 17.52 8.74 15.08
N ARG A 682 17.78 7.50 14.64
CA ARG A 682 18.99 7.16 13.85
C ARG A 682 19.00 7.86 12.49
N LEU A 683 17.86 7.91 11.79
CA LEU A 683 17.74 8.62 10.52
C LEU A 683 18.12 10.10 10.64
N GLN A 684 17.74 10.75 11.73
CA GLN A 684 18.09 12.15 12.00
C GLN A 684 19.61 12.34 12.18
N GLN A 685 20.29 11.35 12.77
CA GLN A 685 21.74 11.37 12.96
C GLN A 685 22.52 11.22 11.64
N LEU A 686 21.93 10.58 10.63
CA LEU A 686 22.55 10.38 9.30
C LEU A 686 22.61 11.66 8.44
N GLN A 687 22.32 12.83 9.00
CA GLN A 687 22.45 14.16 8.38
C GLN A 687 21.89 14.25 6.96
N ILE A 688 20.68 13.73 6.75
CA ILE A 688 19.92 14.01 5.54
C ILE A 688 19.41 15.45 5.61
N HIS A 689 20.28 16.46 5.59
CA HIS A 689 19.91 17.87 5.51
C HIS A 689 19.62 18.27 4.06
N GLU A 690 18.68 19.19 3.87
CA GLU A 690 18.56 19.90 2.59
C GLU A 690 19.81 20.77 2.42
N PRO A 691 20.46 20.78 1.24
CA PRO A 691 21.43 21.81 0.96
C PRO A 691 20.69 23.15 1.02
N ASN A 692 21.12 24.05 1.91
CA ASN A 692 20.64 25.42 1.90
C ASN A 692 20.88 26.00 0.50
N GLU A 693 19.83 26.52 -0.15
CA GLU A 693 19.94 27.28 -1.42
C GLU A 693 20.70 28.61 -1.26
N ASN A 694 21.44 28.81 -0.17
CA ASN A 694 22.18 30.04 0.14
C ASN A 694 23.70 29.85 0.30
N ASP A 695 24.26 28.68 0.00
CA ASP A 695 25.73 28.59 -0.17
C ASP A 695 26.11 29.06 -1.59
N GLU A 696 25.98 30.38 -1.80
CA GLU A 696 26.84 31.06 -2.75
C GLU A 696 28.28 30.86 -2.29
N SER A 697 29.00 30.03 -3.03
CA SER A 697 30.45 29.94 -2.96
C SER A 697 31.06 31.35 -3.02
N PRO A 698 31.91 31.77 -2.05
CA PRO A 698 32.77 32.90 -2.31
C PRO A 698 33.90 32.42 -3.22
N ASP A 699 33.99 33.06 -4.39
CA ASP A 699 35.17 33.07 -5.25
C ASP A 699 36.45 33.17 -4.41
N ILE A 700 37.38 32.20 -4.56
CA ILE A 700 38.83 32.40 -4.76
C ILE A 700 39.38 31.24 -5.62
#